data_AF-A0A9W3HIV1-F1
#
_entry.id   AF-A0A9W3HIV1-F1
#
_cell.length_a   1.000
_cell.length_b   1.000
_cell.length_c   1.000
_cell.angle_alpha   90.00
_cell.angle_beta   90.00
_cell.angle_gamma   90.00
#
_symmetry.space_group_name_H-M   'P 1'
#
loop_
_entity.id
_entity.type
_entity.pdbx_description
1 polymer ?
#
loop_
_entity_poly.entity_id
_entity_poly.type
_entity_poly.pdbx_seq_one_letter_code
_entity_poly.pdbx_strand_id
1 'polypeptide(L)'
;MFAKLKKKIAEETAVAQRPGGATRIPRSVSKESVASMGADSGDDFASDGSSSREDLSSQLLRRNEQIRKLEARLSDYAEQVRNLQKIKEKLEIALEKHQDSSMRKFQEQNETFQANRAKMAEGLALALARKDQEWSEKVDQLEKEKKFLTAQLQEMKNQSLNLFQRRDEMDELEGFQQQELSKVKHMLLKKEESLGKMEQELEARTRELSRTQEELMTSNQMSSDLSQKLEELQRYYSALEEQRDHVTASKTGAENKVTALEQKEQELQALIQQLSIDLQKVTAETQEKEKRITHLQEKVASLEKRLEQNLSGEEHVQELLKEKTLAEQNLVDTRQQLLAARSSQAKAIDNLETRVKELEQSLQASEEKLKQSSDVVAAQEAQIRELATADQERSRAQQQVLALEQQCTERVQALEAQLTALERVRTATQTAAEWEVRELKQENAALKESKNESEHSLQRHQLELKKLKEEWSQREIVSVAMAQALEEVRKQREEFQQQAANLTAIIDEKEQSLQEKTEVILQKEQEILQLKEGHDCALLQARQLRTELEALQGLRAAESEAATTREDLQRLPGQEQGMVLSSSEPHVAPRARQDPVYQLPAAEGMPNGEMGAMDPRQLQKEKQDLEQQLLEKNKTIKQMQQRMLELRKTLQKELKIKPENELFEVREKPGPEMSNLAPSVTNNADLADAREINFEYLKHVVLKFMSCRESEAFHLIKAVSVLLNFSQEEENMLKETLEYKMSWFGSKPAPKGSIRPSISNPRIPWS
;
A
#
# COMPACT_ATOMS: atom_id res chain seq x y z
N MET A 1 37.50 -40.13 -20.60
CA MET A 1 37.23 -41.58 -20.70
C MET A 1 35.83 -41.85 -21.28
N PHE A 2 35.53 -41.32 -22.47
CA PHE A 2 34.21 -41.45 -23.13
C PHE A 2 34.31 -41.94 -24.59
N ALA A 3 35.48 -42.49 -24.97
CA ALA A 3 35.76 -43.02 -26.32
C ALA A 3 35.85 -44.55 -26.38
N LYS A 4 35.74 -45.26 -25.24
CA LYS A 4 35.82 -46.74 -25.19
C LYS A 4 34.46 -47.46 -25.08
N LEU A 5 33.33 -46.75 -24.96
CA LEU A 5 31.99 -47.37 -24.94
C LEU A 5 31.28 -47.41 -26.30
N LYS A 6 31.66 -46.57 -27.27
CA LYS A 6 31.04 -46.57 -28.62
C LYS A 6 31.45 -47.74 -29.53
N LYS A 7 32.47 -48.52 -29.16
CA LYS A 7 32.95 -49.66 -29.95
C LYS A 7 32.31 -51.01 -29.58
N LYS A 8 31.59 -51.10 -28.45
CA LYS A 8 31.04 -52.38 -27.94
C LYS A 8 29.53 -52.58 -28.18
N ILE A 9 28.85 -51.58 -28.74
CA ILE A 9 27.41 -51.62 -29.06
C ILE A 9 27.17 -51.85 -30.57
N ALA A 10 28.21 -51.75 -31.41
CA ALA A 10 28.11 -51.92 -32.86
C ALA A 10 28.34 -53.36 -33.37
N GLU A 11 28.64 -54.34 -32.50
CA GLU A 11 28.99 -55.71 -32.90
C GLU A 11 27.92 -56.79 -32.59
N GLU A 12 26.82 -56.46 -31.90
CA GLU A 12 25.77 -57.47 -31.56
C GLU A 12 24.38 -57.18 -32.14
N THR A 13 24.24 -56.20 -33.04
CA THR A 13 22.96 -55.84 -33.69
C THR A 13 22.93 -56.12 -35.19
N ALA A 14 23.54 -57.22 -35.63
CA ALA A 14 23.33 -57.76 -36.96
C ALA A 14 23.14 -59.27 -36.90
N VAL A 15 21.88 -59.70 -36.97
CA VAL A 15 21.33 -60.69 -37.91
C VAL A 15 19.91 -60.99 -37.46
N ALA A 16 18.97 -60.34 -38.14
CA ALA A 16 17.57 -60.73 -38.17
C ALA A 16 17.22 -61.10 -39.61
N GLN A 17 16.27 -62.04 -39.73
CA GLN A 17 15.45 -62.39 -40.90
C GLN A 17 16.12 -63.37 -41.90
N ARG A 18 15.47 -64.43 -42.41
CA ARG A 18 14.04 -64.77 -42.57
C ARG A 18 13.87 -66.30 -42.89
N PRO A 19 12.70 -66.84 -43.32
CA PRO A 19 12.12 -68.08 -42.80
C PRO A 19 12.17 -69.27 -43.79
N GLY A 20 11.76 -70.44 -43.31
CA GLY A 20 11.31 -71.56 -44.15
C GLY A 20 12.34 -72.67 -44.31
N GLY A 21 11.93 -73.88 -43.94
CA GLY A 21 12.73 -75.10 -44.15
C GLY A 21 12.31 -76.19 -43.20
N ALA A 22 11.44 -77.09 -43.67
CA ALA A 22 11.15 -78.36 -43.03
C ALA A 22 12.45 -79.13 -42.72
N THR A 23 12.40 -80.08 -41.78
CA THR A 23 12.61 -81.52 -42.04
C THR A 23 13.03 -82.28 -40.76
N ARG A 24 12.19 -83.26 -40.40
CA ARG A 24 12.45 -84.58 -39.76
C ARG A 24 12.95 -84.72 -38.31
N ILE A 25 12.00 -85.22 -37.52
CA ILE A 25 12.10 -86.24 -36.46
C ILE A 25 12.76 -87.54 -36.99
N PRO A 26 13.43 -88.36 -36.15
CA PRO A 26 13.54 -89.79 -36.41
C PRO A 26 12.78 -90.61 -35.35
N ARG A 27 11.71 -91.27 -35.80
CA ARG A 27 11.14 -92.50 -35.27
C ARG A 27 11.02 -93.46 -36.46
N SER A 28 11.59 -94.65 -36.35
CA SER A 28 11.31 -95.85 -37.17
C SER A 28 11.99 -97.03 -36.47
N VAL A 29 11.32 -98.00 -35.84
CA VAL A 29 10.56 -99.14 -36.41
C VAL A 29 10.94 -99.52 -37.84
N SER A 30 11.60 -100.69 -37.99
CA SER A 30 11.61 -101.52 -39.20
C SER A 30 11.61 -103.00 -38.81
N LYS A 31 10.58 -103.71 -39.28
CA LYS A 31 10.48 -105.18 -39.42
C LYS A 31 10.92 -105.57 -40.84
N GLU A 32 11.12 -106.89 -41.02
CA GLU A 32 11.49 -107.68 -42.23
C GLU A 32 12.96 -108.13 -42.23
N SER A 33 13.38 -109.34 -42.61
CA SER A 33 12.72 -110.62 -42.96
C SER A 33 13.85 -111.67 -43.19
N VAL A 34 13.58 -112.93 -42.84
CA VAL A 34 14.12 -114.24 -43.32
C VAL A 34 15.59 -114.43 -43.79
N ALA A 35 16.25 -115.43 -43.19
CA ALA A 35 17.08 -116.48 -43.85
C ALA A 35 17.27 -117.63 -42.83
N SER A 36 16.71 -118.83 -43.05
CA SER A 36 17.27 -119.95 -43.83
C SER A 36 18.36 -120.74 -43.09
N MET A 37 18.02 -121.95 -42.60
CA MET A 37 18.85 -123.17 -42.71
C MET A 37 17.93 -124.41 -42.64
N GLY A 38 18.04 -125.27 -43.66
CA GLY A 38 17.26 -126.49 -43.86
C GLY A 38 17.78 -127.70 -43.08
N ALA A 39 16.91 -128.70 -42.92
CA ALA A 39 17.00 -130.07 -43.49
C ALA A 39 17.73 -131.02 -42.50
N ASP A 40 17.30 -132.26 -42.25
CA ASP A 40 17.17 -133.40 -43.16
C ASP A 40 16.82 -134.62 -42.27
N SER A 41 15.76 -135.38 -42.52
CA SER A 41 15.73 -136.78 -43.02
C SER A 41 15.01 -137.61 -41.95
N GLY A 42 14.26 -138.66 -42.21
CA GLY A 42 14.22 -139.58 -43.33
C GLY A 42 13.11 -140.60 -43.02
N ASP A 43 12.41 -140.96 -44.08
CA ASP A 43 11.33 -141.92 -44.18
C ASP A 43 11.88 -143.35 -44.01
N ASP A 44 11.09 -144.28 -43.46
CA ASP A 44 11.25 -145.73 -43.71
C ASP A 44 10.01 -146.50 -43.23
N PHE A 45 9.11 -146.79 -44.17
CA PHE A 45 8.04 -147.77 -44.04
C PHE A 45 8.50 -149.09 -44.67
N ALA A 46 8.71 -150.12 -43.84
CA ALA A 46 8.80 -151.50 -44.31
C ALA A 46 7.39 -152.10 -44.40
N SER A 47 6.99 -152.37 -45.64
CA SER A 47 5.84 -153.20 -46.02
C SER A 47 6.19 -154.67 -45.79
N ASP A 48 5.42 -155.36 -44.94
CA ASP A 48 5.31 -156.82 -45.04
C ASP A 48 3.83 -157.22 -44.99
N GLY A 49 3.41 -157.79 -46.11
CA GLY A 49 2.06 -158.20 -46.38
C GLY A 49 1.83 -159.63 -45.95
N SER A 50 0.86 -159.82 -45.05
CA SER A 50 -0.06 -160.95 -45.06
C SER A 50 -0.98 -160.84 -43.85
N SER A 51 -2.18 -160.26 -44.01
CA SER A 51 -3.30 -160.61 -43.13
C SER A 51 -4.62 -160.21 -43.76
N SER A 52 -5.58 -161.09 -43.64
CA SER A 52 -6.94 -160.99 -44.17
C SER A 52 -7.68 -159.73 -43.67
N ARG A 53 -8.66 -159.31 -44.48
CA ARG A 53 -9.49 -158.10 -44.43
C ARG A 53 -10.02 -157.60 -43.06
N GLU A 54 -9.95 -158.38 -41.97
CA GLU A 54 -10.42 -157.99 -40.63
C GLU A 54 -9.38 -157.22 -39.76
N ASP A 55 -8.06 -157.35 -39.94
CA ASP A 55 -7.05 -156.76 -39.00
C ASP A 55 -6.77 -155.25 -39.19
N LEU A 56 -6.91 -154.72 -40.40
CA LEU A 56 -6.65 -153.30 -40.73
C LEU A 56 -7.56 -152.32 -39.97
N SER A 57 -8.79 -152.73 -39.67
CA SER A 57 -9.78 -151.87 -39.03
C SER A 57 -9.42 -151.52 -37.58
N SER A 58 -8.79 -152.44 -36.86
CA SER A 58 -8.44 -152.28 -35.44
C SER A 58 -7.22 -151.37 -35.23
N GLN A 59 -6.23 -151.43 -36.13
CA GLN A 59 -5.08 -150.50 -36.12
C GLN A 59 -5.51 -149.08 -36.49
N LEU A 60 -6.41 -148.93 -37.48
CA LEU A 60 -6.99 -147.64 -37.84
C LEU A 60 -7.72 -147.00 -36.65
N LEU A 61 -8.48 -147.78 -35.87
CA LEU A 61 -9.19 -147.27 -34.70
C LEU A 61 -8.23 -146.75 -33.61
N ARG A 62 -7.14 -147.49 -33.32
CA ARG A 62 -6.12 -147.05 -32.34
C ARG A 62 -5.34 -145.83 -32.81
N ARG A 63 -4.97 -145.77 -34.10
CA ARG A 63 -4.35 -144.59 -34.72
C ARG A 63 -5.28 -143.38 -34.63
N ASN A 64 -6.56 -143.53 -34.95
CA ASN A 64 -7.56 -142.48 -34.80
C ASN A 64 -7.74 -142.00 -33.36
N GLU A 65 -7.66 -142.90 -32.37
CA GLU A 65 -7.71 -142.54 -30.95
C GLU A 65 -6.45 -141.78 -30.49
N GLN A 66 -5.27 -142.18 -30.96
CA GLN A 66 -4.02 -141.44 -30.72
C GLN A 66 -4.04 -140.07 -31.40
N ILE A 67 -4.54 -139.98 -32.62
CA ILE A 67 -4.75 -138.71 -33.35
C ILE A 67 -5.67 -137.81 -32.53
N ARG A 68 -6.83 -138.30 -32.06
CA ARG A 68 -7.74 -137.51 -31.21
C ARG A 68 -7.08 -137.01 -29.92
N LYS A 69 -6.23 -137.82 -29.27
CA LYS A 69 -5.48 -137.38 -28.08
C LYS A 69 -4.42 -136.33 -28.40
N LEU A 70 -3.74 -136.47 -29.53
CA LEU A 70 -2.78 -135.46 -29.99
C LEU A 70 -3.50 -134.18 -30.39
N GLU A 71 -4.63 -134.25 -31.08
CA GLU A 71 -5.50 -133.13 -31.43
C GLU A 71 -6.02 -132.40 -30.18
N ALA A 72 -6.44 -133.13 -29.14
CA ALA A 72 -6.84 -132.55 -27.86
C ALA A 72 -5.67 -131.80 -27.19
N ARG A 73 -4.47 -132.41 -27.13
CA ARG A 73 -3.27 -131.73 -26.61
C ARG A 73 -2.88 -130.51 -27.44
N LEU A 74 -2.99 -130.60 -28.77
CA LEU A 74 -2.69 -129.50 -29.69
C LEU A 74 -3.69 -128.35 -29.49
N SER A 75 -4.96 -128.67 -29.23
CA SER A 75 -5.99 -127.71 -28.84
C SER A 75 -5.69 -127.06 -27.49
N ASP A 76 -5.28 -127.83 -26.48
CA ASP A 76 -4.90 -127.31 -25.16
C ASP A 76 -3.67 -126.39 -25.26
N TYR A 77 -2.66 -126.76 -26.05
CA TYR A 77 -1.51 -125.90 -26.31
C TYR A 77 -1.91 -124.64 -27.09
N ALA A 78 -2.80 -124.74 -28.08
CA ALA A 78 -3.31 -123.58 -28.79
C ALA A 78 -4.13 -122.65 -27.87
N GLU A 79 -4.84 -123.20 -26.89
CA GLU A 79 -5.54 -122.43 -25.86
C GLU A 79 -4.57 -121.79 -24.87
N GLN A 80 -3.54 -122.49 -24.42
CA GLN A 80 -2.46 -121.92 -23.59
C GLN A 80 -1.74 -120.78 -24.32
N VAL A 81 -1.41 -120.93 -25.60
CA VAL A 81 -0.81 -119.86 -26.41
C VAL A 81 -1.76 -118.66 -26.53
N ARG A 82 -3.05 -118.88 -26.78
CA ARG A 82 -4.05 -117.78 -26.78
C ARG A 82 -4.15 -117.08 -25.42
N ASN A 83 -4.07 -117.83 -24.32
CA ASN A 83 -4.12 -117.28 -22.97
C ASN A 83 -2.83 -116.49 -22.65
N LEU A 84 -1.66 -117.01 -23.00
CA LEU A 84 -0.38 -116.31 -22.87
C LEU A 84 -0.38 -115.03 -23.73
N GLN A 85 -0.92 -115.07 -24.93
CA GLN A 85 -1.05 -113.92 -25.82
C GLN A 85 -1.95 -112.84 -25.20
N LYS A 86 -3.12 -113.21 -24.64
CA LYS A 86 -4.00 -112.28 -23.91
C LYS A 86 -3.33 -111.68 -22.68
N ILE A 87 -2.54 -112.47 -21.94
CA ILE A 87 -1.80 -111.99 -20.77
C ILE A 87 -0.71 -111.00 -21.22
N LYS A 88 0.02 -111.32 -22.28
CA LYS A 88 1.02 -110.44 -22.88
C LYS A 88 0.40 -109.11 -23.33
N GLU A 89 -0.71 -109.13 -24.06
CA GLU A 89 -1.42 -107.92 -24.49
C GLU A 89 -1.89 -107.07 -23.30
N LYS A 90 -2.41 -107.68 -22.24
CA LYS A 90 -2.78 -106.96 -21.01
C LYS A 90 -1.58 -106.33 -20.32
N LEU A 91 -0.44 -107.02 -20.28
CA LEU A 91 0.80 -106.51 -19.72
C LEU A 91 1.38 -105.37 -20.58
N GLU A 92 1.30 -105.48 -21.91
CA GLU A 92 1.70 -104.42 -22.84
C GLU A 92 0.83 -103.18 -22.65
N ILE A 93 -0.50 -103.32 -22.57
CA ILE A 93 -1.42 -102.21 -22.30
C ILE A 93 -1.16 -101.59 -20.92
N ALA A 94 -0.89 -102.41 -19.89
CA ALA A 94 -0.57 -101.90 -18.55
C ALA A 94 0.75 -101.14 -18.54
N LEU A 95 1.76 -101.64 -19.25
CA LEU A 95 3.06 -100.99 -19.41
C LEU A 95 2.93 -99.67 -20.16
N GLU A 96 2.18 -99.65 -21.27
CA GLU A 96 1.92 -98.44 -22.06
C GLU A 96 1.17 -97.40 -21.23
N LYS A 97 0.11 -97.79 -20.51
CA LYS A 97 -0.60 -96.88 -19.58
C LYS A 97 0.29 -96.35 -18.47
N HIS A 98 1.18 -97.19 -17.92
CA HIS A 98 2.13 -96.76 -16.89
C HIS A 98 3.16 -95.78 -17.48
N GLN A 99 3.69 -96.05 -18.67
CA GLN A 99 4.60 -95.16 -19.40
C GLN A 99 3.94 -93.83 -19.73
N ASP A 100 2.71 -93.85 -20.26
CA ASP A 100 1.92 -92.64 -20.54
C ASP A 100 1.61 -91.84 -19.28
N SER A 101 1.24 -92.51 -18.19
CA SER A 101 1.00 -91.84 -16.90
C SER A 101 2.28 -91.23 -16.34
N SER A 102 3.42 -91.92 -16.47
CA SER A 102 4.73 -91.41 -16.05
C SER A 102 5.15 -90.20 -16.90
N MET A 103 4.97 -90.28 -18.21
CA MET A 103 5.28 -89.22 -19.16
C MET A 103 4.38 -87.99 -18.94
N ARG A 104 3.08 -88.19 -18.71
CA ARG A 104 2.17 -87.09 -18.32
C ARG A 104 2.55 -86.43 -17.00
N LYS A 105 2.88 -87.20 -15.95
CA LYS A 105 3.35 -86.63 -14.68
C LYS A 105 4.63 -85.80 -14.86
N PHE A 106 5.57 -86.28 -15.69
CA PHE A 106 6.78 -85.53 -16.00
C PHE A 106 6.48 -84.24 -16.79
N GLN A 107 5.56 -84.30 -17.74
CA GLN A 107 5.08 -83.12 -18.48
C GLN A 107 4.42 -82.11 -17.55
N GLU A 108 3.49 -82.54 -16.69
CA GLU A 108 2.82 -81.68 -15.69
C GLU A 108 3.82 -81.03 -14.73
N GLN A 109 4.81 -81.79 -14.25
CA GLN A 109 5.90 -81.25 -13.43
C GLN A 109 6.70 -80.20 -14.21
N ASN A 110 7.08 -80.49 -15.46
CA ASN A 110 7.83 -79.53 -16.28
C ASN A 110 6.99 -78.27 -16.60
N GLU A 111 5.70 -78.40 -16.89
CA GLU A 111 4.79 -77.27 -17.12
C GLU A 111 4.64 -76.42 -15.84
N THR A 112 4.48 -77.04 -14.67
CA THR A 112 4.41 -76.32 -13.40
C THR A 112 5.73 -75.62 -13.07
N PHE A 113 6.90 -76.22 -13.34
CA PHE A 113 8.19 -75.55 -13.21
C PHE A 113 8.34 -74.37 -14.16
N GLN A 114 7.95 -74.53 -15.43
CA GLN A 114 8.00 -73.43 -16.40
C GLN A 114 7.04 -72.31 -16.03
N ALA A 115 5.81 -72.62 -15.60
CA ALA A 115 4.84 -71.65 -15.12
C ALA A 115 5.33 -70.90 -13.88
N ASN A 116 5.94 -71.61 -12.92
CA ASN A 116 6.52 -70.98 -11.73
C ASN A 116 7.70 -70.08 -12.09
N ARG A 117 8.56 -70.50 -13.04
CA ARG A 117 9.66 -69.67 -13.54
C ARG A 117 9.15 -68.42 -14.26
N ALA A 118 8.11 -68.55 -15.08
CA ALA A 118 7.46 -67.43 -15.77
C ALA A 118 6.85 -66.44 -14.76
N LYS A 119 6.10 -66.93 -13.77
CA LYS A 119 5.54 -66.09 -12.69
C LYS A 119 6.62 -65.33 -11.92
N MET A 120 7.76 -65.97 -11.63
CA MET A 120 8.88 -65.30 -10.98
C MET A 120 9.48 -64.21 -11.88
N ALA A 121 9.68 -64.49 -13.17
CA ALA A 121 10.18 -63.51 -14.13
C ALA A 121 9.22 -62.31 -14.30
N GLU A 122 7.92 -62.56 -14.38
CA GLU A 122 6.88 -61.51 -14.42
C GLU A 122 6.87 -60.69 -13.13
N GLY A 123 6.99 -61.34 -11.96
CA GLY A 123 7.09 -60.65 -10.67
C GLY A 123 8.30 -59.71 -10.57
N LEU A 124 9.46 -60.16 -11.06
CA LEU A 124 10.67 -59.33 -11.14
C LEU A 124 10.50 -58.18 -12.14
N ALA A 125 9.91 -58.44 -13.32
CA ALA A 125 9.65 -57.40 -14.32
C ALA A 125 8.69 -56.33 -13.79
N LEU A 126 7.63 -56.72 -13.09
CA LEU A 126 6.69 -55.79 -12.44
C LEU A 126 7.37 -54.98 -11.33
N ALA A 127 8.25 -55.60 -10.53
CA ALA A 127 8.98 -54.89 -9.48
C ALA A 127 9.95 -53.84 -10.08
N LEU A 128 10.63 -54.17 -11.18
CA LEU A 128 11.48 -53.22 -11.91
C LEU A 128 10.65 -52.08 -12.52
N ALA A 129 9.54 -52.40 -13.18
CA ALA A 129 8.66 -51.37 -13.76
C ALA A 129 8.10 -50.40 -12.70
N ARG A 130 7.73 -50.92 -11.51
CA ARG A 130 7.33 -50.07 -10.37
C ARG A 130 8.47 -49.17 -9.90
N LYS A 131 9.70 -49.70 -9.83
CA LYS A 131 10.87 -48.90 -9.45
C LYS A 131 11.18 -47.83 -10.48
N ASP A 132 11.10 -48.15 -11.76
CA ASP A 132 11.29 -47.16 -12.84
C ASP A 132 10.24 -46.07 -12.78
N GLN A 133 8.97 -46.42 -12.50
CA GLN A 133 7.91 -45.44 -12.28
C GLN A 133 8.20 -44.55 -11.05
N GLU A 134 8.54 -45.13 -9.90
CA GLU A 134 8.91 -44.37 -8.68
C GLU A 134 10.07 -43.40 -8.94
N TRP A 135 11.07 -43.81 -9.73
CA TRP A 135 12.20 -42.95 -10.11
C TRP A 135 11.77 -41.86 -11.08
N SER A 136 10.92 -42.16 -12.06
CA SER A 136 10.37 -41.17 -12.98
C SER A 136 9.59 -40.09 -12.23
N GLU A 137 8.71 -40.48 -11.30
CA GLU A 137 7.93 -39.54 -10.48
C GLU A 137 8.82 -38.65 -9.60
N LYS A 138 9.90 -39.21 -9.03
CA LYS A 138 10.90 -38.42 -8.28
C LYS A 138 11.64 -37.43 -9.17
N VAL A 139 12.03 -37.84 -10.38
CA VAL A 139 12.68 -36.95 -11.34
C VAL A 139 11.74 -35.82 -11.75
N ASP A 140 10.48 -36.12 -12.05
CA ASP A 140 9.47 -35.11 -12.39
C ASP A 140 9.26 -34.12 -11.23
N GLN A 141 9.23 -34.60 -9.99
CA GLN A 141 9.13 -33.74 -8.82
C GLN A 141 10.35 -32.83 -8.65
N LEU A 142 11.57 -33.38 -8.79
CA LEU A 142 12.81 -32.59 -8.75
C LEU A 142 12.89 -31.58 -9.89
N GLU A 143 12.40 -31.91 -11.09
CA GLU A 143 12.33 -30.98 -12.21
C GLU A 143 11.36 -29.82 -11.95
N LYS A 144 10.20 -30.10 -11.34
CA LYS A 144 9.25 -29.05 -10.92
C LYS A 144 9.87 -28.12 -9.88
N GLU A 145 10.53 -28.68 -8.86
CA GLU A 145 11.23 -27.91 -7.83
C GLU A 145 12.36 -27.07 -8.41
N LYS A 146 13.17 -27.64 -9.33
CA LYS A 146 14.21 -26.90 -10.04
C LYS A 146 13.64 -25.73 -10.84
N LYS A 147 12.54 -25.93 -11.57
CA LYS A 147 11.88 -24.86 -12.34
C LYS A 147 11.36 -23.76 -11.41
N PHE A 148 10.72 -24.13 -10.31
CA PHE A 148 10.21 -23.19 -9.31
C PHE A 148 11.32 -22.36 -8.66
N LEU A 149 12.40 -23.00 -8.20
CA LEU A 149 13.55 -22.31 -7.62
C LEU A 149 14.24 -21.40 -8.64
N THR A 150 14.34 -21.82 -9.90
CA THR A 150 14.91 -20.98 -10.96
C THR A 150 14.05 -19.76 -11.23
N ALA A 151 12.72 -19.91 -11.24
CA ALA A 151 11.79 -18.80 -11.40
C ALA A 151 11.88 -17.82 -10.22
N GLN A 152 11.92 -18.31 -8.98
CA GLN A 152 12.14 -17.45 -7.80
C GLN A 152 13.47 -16.70 -7.87
N LEU A 153 14.54 -17.37 -8.28
CA LEU A 153 15.85 -16.74 -8.39
C LEU A 153 15.87 -15.66 -9.47
N GLN A 154 15.18 -15.87 -10.59
CA GLN A 154 15.03 -14.87 -11.63
C GLN A 154 14.18 -13.67 -11.16
N GLU A 155 13.10 -13.94 -10.43
CA GLU A 155 12.24 -12.90 -9.85
C GLU A 155 13.02 -12.05 -8.84
N MET A 156 13.77 -12.67 -7.93
CA MET A 156 14.63 -11.96 -6.98
C MET A 156 15.70 -11.09 -7.69
N LYS A 157 16.27 -11.58 -8.81
CA LYS A 157 17.21 -10.78 -9.62
C LYS A 157 16.52 -9.57 -10.25
N ASN A 158 15.33 -9.76 -10.81
CA ASN A 158 14.55 -8.67 -11.41
C ASN A 158 14.17 -7.63 -10.35
N GLN A 159 13.73 -8.07 -9.18
CA GLN A 159 13.44 -7.18 -8.05
C GLN A 159 14.68 -6.40 -7.61
N SER A 160 15.83 -7.07 -7.50
CA SER A 160 17.09 -6.41 -7.17
C SER A 160 17.49 -5.36 -8.23
N LEU A 161 17.27 -5.65 -9.51
CA LEU A 161 17.55 -4.70 -10.60
C LEU A 161 16.61 -3.50 -10.54
N ASN A 162 15.31 -3.72 -10.32
CA ASN A 162 14.33 -2.66 -10.16
C ASN A 162 14.64 -1.77 -8.95
N LEU A 163 15.09 -2.36 -7.83
CA LEU A 163 15.52 -1.59 -6.66
C LEU A 163 16.76 -0.75 -6.94
N PHE A 164 17.69 -1.25 -7.75
CA PHE A 164 18.87 -0.49 -8.16
C PHE A 164 18.48 0.69 -9.05
N GLN A 165 17.64 0.47 -10.06
CA GLN A 165 17.12 1.54 -10.93
C GLN A 165 16.38 2.62 -10.13
N ARG A 166 15.51 2.21 -9.19
CA ARG A 166 14.82 3.17 -8.32
C ARG A 166 15.77 3.95 -7.42
N ARG A 167 16.89 3.35 -7.00
CA ARG A 167 17.92 4.05 -6.23
C ARG A 167 18.64 5.08 -7.11
N ASP A 168 19.01 4.72 -8.34
CA ASP A 168 19.63 5.66 -9.27
C ASP A 168 18.69 6.84 -9.59
N GLU A 169 17.41 6.56 -9.85
CA GLU A 169 16.37 7.60 -10.04
C GLU A 169 16.23 8.51 -8.81
N MET A 170 16.30 7.93 -7.61
CA MET A 170 16.24 8.69 -6.36
C MET A 170 17.48 9.58 -6.19
N ASP A 171 18.67 9.07 -6.46
CA ASP A 171 19.93 9.83 -6.39
C ASP A 171 19.93 10.99 -7.40
N GLU A 172 19.39 10.79 -8.61
CA GLU A 172 19.19 11.86 -9.59
C GLU A 172 18.20 12.93 -9.10
N LEU A 173 17.07 12.51 -8.52
CA LEU A 173 16.08 13.42 -7.94
C LEU A 173 16.66 14.22 -6.76
N GLU A 174 17.44 13.59 -5.88
CA GLU A 174 18.17 14.27 -4.80
C GLU A 174 19.17 15.29 -5.36
N GLY A 175 19.87 14.96 -6.45
CA GLY A 175 20.73 15.89 -7.18
C GLY A 175 19.99 17.12 -7.68
N PHE A 176 18.82 16.93 -8.30
CA PHE A 176 17.96 18.04 -8.75
C PHE A 176 17.43 18.87 -7.58
N GLN A 177 16.97 18.23 -6.50
CA GLN A 177 16.52 18.93 -5.30
C GLN A 177 17.63 19.78 -4.69
N GLN A 178 18.85 19.25 -4.58
CA GLN A 178 19.99 19.99 -4.06
C GLN A 178 20.37 21.18 -4.95
N GLN A 179 20.24 21.03 -6.28
CA GLN A 179 20.44 22.12 -7.23
C GLN A 179 19.39 23.21 -7.05
N GLU A 180 18.10 22.85 -6.95
CA GLU A 180 17.02 23.81 -6.73
C GLU A 180 17.14 24.51 -5.38
N LEU A 181 17.48 23.78 -4.31
CA LEU A 181 17.77 24.37 -2.99
C LEU A 181 18.93 25.37 -3.07
N SER A 182 19.98 25.06 -3.82
CA SER A 182 21.12 25.97 -4.01
C SER A 182 20.73 27.24 -4.78
N LYS A 183 19.86 27.11 -5.81
CA LYS A 183 19.31 28.26 -6.54
C LYS A 183 18.44 29.14 -5.63
N VAL A 184 17.54 28.53 -4.86
CA VAL A 184 16.69 29.24 -3.88
C VAL A 184 17.55 29.94 -2.84
N LYS A 185 18.57 29.26 -2.29
CA LYS A 185 19.51 29.84 -1.33
C LYS A 185 20.24 31.06 -1.92
N HIS A 186 20.71 30.98 -3.15
CA HIS A 186 21.35 32.12 -3.82
C HIS A 186 20.38 33.29 -4.05
N MET A 187 19.16 33.00 -4.49
CA MET A 187 18.13 34.04 -4.67
C MET A 187 17.77 34.72 -3.35
N LEU A 188 17.62 33.95 -2.27
CA LEU A 188 17.34 34.49 -0.94
C LEU A 188 18.49 35.36 -0.43
N LEU A 189 19.73 34.88 -0.49
CA LEU A 189 20.91 35.69 -0.14
C LEU A 189 20.95 37.00 -0.92
N LYS A 190 20.72 36.96 -2.24
CA LYS A 190 20.70 38.18 -3.06
C LYS A 190 19.55 39.12 -2.68
N LYS A 191 18.40 38.59 -2.28
CA LYS A 191 17.26 39.38 -1.80
C LYS A 191 17.53 39.99 -0.44
N GLU A 192 18.12 39.24 0.49
CA GLU A 192 18.58 39.72 1.80
C GLU A 192 19.61 40.85 1.63
N GLU A 193 20.60 40.69 0.74
CA GLU A 193 21.56 41.76 0.42
C GLU A 193 20.88 43.01 -0.16
N SER A 194 19.88 42.85 -1.03
CA SER A 194 19.14 43.99 -1.60
C SER A 194 18.26 44.69 -0.56
N LEU A 195 17.68 43.92 0.36
CA LEU A 195 16.86 44.44 1.45
C LEU A 195 17.73 45.21 2.44
N GLY A 196 18.88 44.67 2.84
CA GLY A 196 19.83 45.37 3.70
C GLY A 196 20.34 46.68 3.10
N LYS A 197 20.52 46.75 1.77
CA LYS A 197 20.84 48.02 1.08
C LYS A 197 19.70 49.03 1.17
N MET A 198 18.46 48.59 0.95
CA MET A 198 17.26 49.45 1.06
C MET A 198 17.03 49.93 2.49
N GLU A 199 17.29 49.10 3.49
CA GLU A 199 17.24 49.48 4.91
C GLU A 199 18.28 50.55 5.24
N GLN A 200 19.52 50.39 4.76
CA GLN A 200 20.57 51.41 4.93
C GLN A 200 20.22 52.74 4.24
N GLU A 201 19.63 52.69 3.04
CA GLU A 201 19.15 53.88 2.35
C GLU A 201 17.99 54.55 3.11
N LEU A 202 17.05 53.78 3.64
CA LEU A 202 15.93 54.30 4.43
C LEU A 202 16.42 54.96 5.72
N GLU A 203 17.37 54.34 6.42
CA GLU A 203 18.01 54.95 7.59
C GLU A 203 18.75 56.23 7.24
N ALA A 204 19.45 56.27 6.09
CA ALA A 204 20.10 57.48 5.62
C ALA A 204 19.10 58.60 5.34
N ARG A 205 17.99 58.30 4.65
CA ARG A 205 16.90 59.24 4.41
C ARG A 205 16.24 59.72 5.70
N THR A 206 16.06 58.82 6.67
CA THR A 206 15.50 59.17 7.98
C THR A 206 16.42 60.12 8.74
N ARG A 207 17.74 59.89 8.70
CA ARG A 207 18.75 60.78 9.27
C ARG A 207 18.83 62.13 8.54
N GLU A 208 18.64 62.16 7.22
CA GLU A 208 18.54 63.41 6.46
C GLU A 208 17.28 64.19 6.85
N LEU A 209 16.14 63.52 6.93
CA LEU A 209 14.87 64.13 7.30
C LEU A 209 14.93 64.74 8.71
N SER A 210 15.49 64.02 9.69
CA SER A 210 15.66 64.55 11.05
C SER A 210 16.53 65.81 11.06
N ARG A 211 17.63 65.83 10.30
CA ARG A 211 18.48 67.04 10.17
C ARG A 211 17.70 68.19 9.55
N THR A 212 16.97 67.97 8.45
CA THR A 212 16.17 69.04 7.83
C THR A 212 15.07 69.55 8.75
N GLN A 213 14.52 68.69 9.61
CA GLN A 213 13.53 69.08 10.61
C GLN A 213 14.16 69.92 11.72
N GLU A 214 15.36 69.56 12.20
CA GLU A 214 16.13 70.39 13.14
C GLU A 214 16.48 71.76 12.53
N GLU A 215 16.95 71.79 11.29
CA GLU A 215 17.22 73.02 10.55
C GLU A 215 15.97 73.89 10.39
N LEU A 216 14.82 73.28 10.06
CA LEU A 216 13.55 74.00 9.99
C LEU A 216 13.13 74.57 11.36
N MET A 217 13.29 73.80 12.44
CA MET A 217 12.99 74.27 13.79
C MET A 217 13.86 75.46 14.18
N THR A 218 15.17 75.42 13.87
CA THR A 218 16.07 76.55 14.11
C THR A 218 15.71 77.77 13.26
N SER A 219 15.37 77.59 11.98
CA SER A 219 14.92 78.68 11.10
C SER A 219 13.62 79.31 11.58
N ASN A 220 12.64 78.50 11.99
CA ASN A 220 11.38 78.98 12.57
C ASN A 220 11.62 79.77 13.86
N GLN A 221 12.52 79.29 14.74
CA GLN A 221 12.89 80.02 15.94
C GLN A 221 13.50 81.39 15.58
N MET A 222 14.45 81.43 14.63
CA MET A 222 15.03 82.70 14.17
C MET A 222 13.99 83.64 13.56
N SER A 223 13.02 83.11 12.80
CA SER A 223 11.92 83.89 12.24
C SER A 223 11.01 84.46 13.33
N SER A 224 10.73 83.69 14.39
CA SER A 224 9.97 84.15 15.56
C SER A 224 10.71 85.28 16.27
N ASP A 225 12.01 85.12 16.52
CA ASP A 225 12.84 86.14 17.17
C ASP A 225 12.91 87.43 16.34
N LEU A 226 13.01 87.32 15.01
CA LEU A 226 12.95 88.47 14.10
C LEU A 226 11.59 89.16 14.11
N SER A 227 10.50 88.38 14.13
CA SER A 227 9.14 88.91 14.19
C SER A 227 8.92 89.68 15.50
N GLN A 228 9.40 89.15 16.63
CA GLN A 228 9.35 89.85 17.90
C GLN A 228 10.12 91.17 17.87
N LYS A 229 11.33 91.20 17.28
CA LYS A 229 12.09 92.44 17.10
C LYS A 229 11.38 93.45 16.21
N LEU A 230 10.72 92.99 15.15
CA LEU A 230 9.91 93.84 14.28
C LEU A 230 8.74 94.45 15.03
N GLU A 231 8.03 93.67 15.86
CA GLU A 231 6.96 94.20 16.72
C GLU A 231 7.48 95.23 17.71
N GLU A 232 8.63 94.97 18.35
CA GLU A 232 9.27 95.92 19.27
C GLU A 232 9.62 97.24 18.58
N LEU A 233 10.22 97.16 17.39
CA LEU A 233 10.51 98.33 16.55
C LEU A 233 9.23 99.06 16.15
N GLN A 234 8.17 98.34 15.76
CA GLN A 234 6.90 98.94 15.39
C GLN A 234 6.25 99.68 16.57
N ARG A 235 6.30 99.11 17.78
CA ARG A 235 5.85 99.80 19.01
C ARG A 235 6.68 101.07 19.27
N TYR A 236 7.99 101.00 19.08
CA TYR A 236 8.88 102.16 19.24
C TYR A 236 8.58 103.27 18.22
N TYR A 237 8.37 102.91 16.95
CA TYR A 237 7.96 103.87 15.91
C TYR A 237 6.61 104.51 16.23
N SER A 238 5.64 103.73 16.71
CA SER A 238 4.31 104.25 17.10
C SER A 238 4.42 105.25 18.26
N ALA A 239 5.22 104.95 19.28
CA ALA A 239 5.45 105.87 20.39
C ALA A 239 6.16 107.17 19.96
N LEU A 240 7.13 107.07 19.05
CA LEU A 240 7.79 108.23 18.44
C LEU A 240 6.82 109.08 17.62
N GLU A 241 5.92 108.43 16.88
CA GLU A 241 4.87 109.08 16.11
C GLU A 241 3.89 109.83 17.02
N GLU A 242 3.43 109.21 18.11
CA GLU A 242 2.61 109.86 19.12
C GLU A 242 3.32 111.07 19.75
N GLN A 243 4.61 110.96 20.06
CA GLN A 243 5.41 112.08 20.56
C GLN A 243 5.51 113.21 19.54
N ARG A 244 5.78 112.89 18.26
CA ARG A 244 5.82 113.86 17.17
C ARG A 244 4.48 114.59 17.04
N ASP A 245 3.38 113.86 17.10
CA ASP A 245 2.03 114.43 16.97
C ASP A 245 1.69 115.32 18.16
N HIS A 246 2.08 114.93 19.38
CA HIS A 246 1.94 115.78 20.57
C HIS A 246 2.74 117.08 20.46
N VAL A 247 4.00 117.01 20.01
CA VAL A 247 4.84 118.19 19.79
C VAL A 247 4.24 119.07 18.68
N THR A 248 3.72 118.48 17.61
CA THR A 248 3.08 119.20 16.51
C THR A 248 1.79 119.91 16.97
N ALA A 249 0.97 119.25 17.78
CA ALA A 249 -0.22 119.84 18.39
C ALA A 249 0.13 120.99 19.36
N SER A 250 1.18 120.83 20.16
CA SER A 250 1.69 121.90 21.03
C SER A 250 2.21 123.09 20.22
N LYS A 251 2.98 122.82 19.16
CA LYS A 251 3.51 123.83 18.24
C LYS A 251 2.39 124.62 17.56
N THR A 252 1.41 123.93 16.97
CA THR A 252 0.23 124.59 16.35
C THR A 252 -0.60 125.37 17.38
N GLY A 253 -0.76 124.85 18.61
CA GLY A 253 -1.39 125.58 19.70
C GLY A 253 -0.62 126.85 20.12
N ALA A 254 0.71 126.82 20.09
CA ALA A 254 1.55 127.99 20.32
C ALA A 254 1.46 129.00 19.16
N GLU A 255 1.51 128.54 17.91
CA GLU A 255 1.31 129.36 16.71
C GLU A 255 -0.06 130.06 16.73
N ASN A 256 -1.13 129.35 17.12
CA ASN A 256 -2.46 129.93 17.29
C ASN A 256 -2.50 131.02 18.38
N LYS A 257 -1.74 130.85 19.48
CA LYS A 257 -1.62 131.90 20.51
C LYS A 257 -0.84 133.10 20.00
N VAL A 258 0.24 132.88 19.24
CA VAL A 258 1.03 133.95 18.63
C VAL A 258 0.16 134.75 17.68
N THR A 259 -0.57 134.11 16.76
CA THR A 259 -1.48 134.81 15.84
C THR A 259 -2.60 135.55 16.57
N ALA A 260 -3.15 135.02 17.66
CA ALA A 260 -4.11 135.74 18.49
C ALA A 260 -3.48 136.97 19.19
N LEU A 261 -2.23 136.86 19.66
CA LEU A 261 -1.49 137.99 20.22
C LEU A 261 -1.17 139.05 19.16
N GLU A 262 -0.76 138.63 17.95
CA GLU A 262 -0.54 139.52 16.81
C GLU A 262 -1.83 140.27 16.42
N GLN A 263 -2.98 139.60 16.44
CA GLN A 263 -4.28 140.26 16.24
C GLN A 263 -4.58 141.30 17.33
N LYS A 264 -4.32 140.96 18.60
CA LYS A 264 -4.48 141.91 19.73
C LYS A 264 -3.54 143.10 19.61
N GLU A 265 -2.31 142.88 19.18
CA GLU A 265 -1.35 143.93 18.88
C GLU A 265 -1.88 144.85 17.76
N GLN A 266 -2.40 144.29 16.67
CA GLN A 266 -3.02 145.06 15.59
C GLN A 266 -4.23 145.87 16.06
N GLU A 267 -5.11 145.29 16.88
CA GLU A 267 -6.25 146.00 17.50
C GLU A 267 -5.78 147.17 18.36
N LEU A 268 -4.75 146.96 19.20
CA LEU A 268 -4.16 148.02 20.02
C LEU A 268 -3.51 149.10 19.15
N GLN A 269 -2.79 148.71 18.09
CA GLN A 269 -2.21 149.64 17.12
C GLN A 269 -3.30 150.52 16.48
N ALA A 270 -4.42 149.92 16.08
CA ALA A 270 -5.57 150.62 15.51
C ALA A 270 -6.21 151.57 16.54
N LEU A 271 -6.36 151.15 17.80
CA LEU A 271 -6.81 152.02 18.89
C LEU A 271 -5.87 153.20 19.11
N ILE A 272 -4.55 153.00 19.11
CA ILE A 272 -3.56 154.08 19.23
C ILE A 272 -3.67 155.06 18.06
N GLN A 273 -3.82 154.55 16.83
CA GLN A 273 -4.02 155.38 15.65
C GLN A 273 -5.32 156.20 15.76
N GLN A 274 -6.42 155.56 16.17
CA GLN A 274 -7.70 156.22 16.40
C GLN A 274 -7.58 157.32 17.47
N LEU A 275 -6.93 157.02 18.60
CA LEU A 275 -6.72 157.97 19.69
C LEU A 275 -5.82 159.14 19.25
N SER A 276 -4.85 158.87 18.38
CA SER A 276 -4.01 159.91 17.77
C SER A 276 -4.82 160.82 16.84
N ILE A 277 -5.73 160.24 16.03
CA ILE A 277 -6.66 161.00 15.18
C ILE A 277 -7.59 161.85 16.05
N ASP A 278 -8.17 161.29 17.11
CA ASP A 278 -9.05 162.01 18.02
C ASP A 278 -8.31 163.15 18.74
N LEU A 279 -7.05 162.92 19.14
CA LEU A 279 -6.19 163.97 19.70
C LEU A 279 -5.92 165.10 18.68
N GLN A 280 -5.61 164.76 17.43
CA GLN A 280 -5.45 165.74 16.34
C GLN A 280 -6.74 166.53 16.10
N LYS A 281 -7.89 165.84 16.14
CA LYS A 281 -9.20 166.48 16.00
C LYS A 281 -9.50 167.43 17.16
N VAL A 282 -9.27 167.01 18.41
CA VAL A 282 -9.49 167.86 19.59
C VAL A 282 -8.54 169.05 19.57
N THR A 283 -7.27 168.89 19.20
CA THR A 283 -6.33 170.01 19.06
C THR A 283 -6.78 170.97 17.95
N ALA A 284 -7.26 170.48 16.80
CA ALA A 284 -7.84 171.32 15.75
C ALA A 284 -9.11 172.06 16.21
N GLU A 285 -10.03 171.39 16.93
CA GLU A 285 -11.21 172.02 17.54
C GLU A 285 -10.81 173.07 18.60
N THR A 286 -9.75 172.82 19.36
CA THR A 286 -9.22 173.77 20.35
C THR A 286 -8.65 175.00 19.65
N GLN A 287 -7.89 174.82 18.58
CA GLN A 287 -7.41 175.92 17.73
C GLN A 287 -8.57 176.68 17.06
N GLU A 288 -9.63 176.01 16.64
CA GLU A 288 -10.83 176.67 16.11
C GLU A 288 -11.55 177.48 17.19
N LYS A 289 -11.65 176.96 18.41
CA LYS A 289 -12.18 177.69 19.56
C LYS A 289 -11.29 178.88 19.95
N GLU A 290 -9.96 178.73 19.90
CA GLU A 290 -9.03 179.86 20.04
C GLU A 290 -9.24 180.91 18.95
N LYS A 291 -9.38 180.51 17.68
CA LYS A 291 -9.75 181.43 16.59
C LYS A 291 -11.10 182.10 16.81
N ARG A 292 -12.07 181.42 17.42
CA ARG A 292 -13.36 182.02 17.81
C ARG A 292 -13.19 183.00 18.96
N ILE A 293 -12.31 182.73 19.91
CA ILE A 293 -11.99 183.65 21.01
C ILE A 293 -11.28 184.89 20.46
N THR A 294 -10.29 184.75 19.58
CA THR A 294 -9.65 185.90 18.92
C THR A 294 -10.66 186.66 18.07
N HIS A 295 -11.53 185.97 17.34
CA HIS A 295 -12.59 186.61 16.59
C HIS A 295 -13.60 187.34 17.49
N LEU A 296 -13.97 186.79 18.65
CA LEU A 296 -14.82 187.48 19.63
C LEU A 296 -14.10 188.68 20.27
N GLN A 297 -12.79 188.61 20.50
CA GLN A 297 -11.96 189.74 20.95
C GLN A 297 -11.90 190.84 19.87
N GLU A 298 -11.71 190.49 18.61
CA GLU A 298 -11.81 191.41 17.47
C GLU A 298 -13.23 191.95 17.29
N LYS A 299 -14.26 191.14 17.59
CA LYS A 299 -15.66 191.55 17.50
C LYS A 299 -16.00 192.56 18.58
N VAL A 300 -15.50 192.39 19.81
CA VAL A 300 -15.57 193.41 20.88
C VAL A 300 -14.85 194.69 20.45
N ALA A 301 -13.63 194.60 19.93
CA ALA A 301 -12.90 195.75 19.39
C ALA A 301 -13.60 196.41 18.19
N SER A 302 -14.35 195.64 17.39
CA SER A 302 -15.11 196.13 16.23
C SER A 302 -16.49 196.68 16.60
N LEU A 303 -17.11 196.22 17.69
CA LEU A 303 -18.36 196.74 18.24
C LEU A 303 -18.14 198.08 18.96
N GLU A 304 -16.97 198.28 19.56
CA GLU A 304 -16.51 199.61 20.03
C GLU A 304 -16.29 200.60 18.87
N LYS A 305 -15.95 200.10 17.68
CA LYS A 305 -15.59 200.92 16.50
C LYS A 305 -16.72 201.07 15.45
N ARG A 306 -17.90 200.50 15.69
CA ARG A 306 -19.04 200.47 14.74
C ARG A 306 -20.35 200.99 15.36
N LEU A 307 -20.22 201.98 16.25
CA LEU A 307 -21.31 202.91 16.64
C LEU A 307 -21.38 204.14 15.72
N GLU A 308 -20.61 204.18 14.63
CA GLU A 308 -20.58 205.26 13.65
C GLU A 308 -21.00 204.75 12.26
N GLN A 309 -22.29 204.93 11.97
CA GLN A 309 -22.88 205.15 10.64
C GLN A 309 -23.01 203.95 9.67
N ASN A 310 -23.98 204.11 8.77
CA ASN A 310 -24.88 203.06 8.29
C ASN A 310 -25.24 203.28 6.79
N LEU A 311 -25.60 202.17 6.12
CA LEU A 311 -26.41 202.03 4.88
C LEU A 311 -25.72 202.42 3.54
N SER A 312 -26.06 201.89 2.35
CA SER A 312 -27.19 201.16 1.75
C SER A 312 -26.65 200.40 0.50
N GLY A 313 -27.29 199.50 -0.26
CA GLY A 313 -28.69 199.12 -0.48
C GLY A 313 -28.94 199.00 -1.99
N GLU A 314 -28.66 197.85 -2.60
CA GLU A 314 -28.97 197.53 -4.02
C GLU A 314 -29.50 196.09 -4.12
N GLU A 315 -30.69 195.86 -3.54
CA GLU A 315 -31.29 194.53 -3.30
C GLU A 315 -32.27 194.06 -4.39
N HIS A 316 -32.41 194.74 -5.52
CA HIS A 316 -33.37 194.32 -6.55
C HIS A 316 -32.80 193.39 -7.63
N VAL A 317 -31.50 193.08 -7.61
CA VAL A 317 -30.86 192.13 -8.56
C VAL A 317 -30.68 190.72 -7.95
N GLN A 318 -30.76 190.59 -6.63
CA GLN A 318 -30.52 189.32 -5.92
C GLN A 318 -31.67 188.30 -5.99
N GLU A 319 -32.90 188.69 -6.32
CA GLU A 319 -34.02 187.73 -6.37
C GLU A 319 -34.03 186.86 -7.62
N LEU A 320 -33.61 187.39 -8.77
CA LEU A 320 -33.45 186.61 -10.01
C LEU A 320 -32.28 185.62 -9.96
N LEU A 321 -31.28 185.87 -9.10
CA LEU A 321 -30.20 184.92 -8.84
C LEU A 321 -30.66 183.74 -7.95
N LYS A 322 -31.66 183.93 -7.08
CA LYS A 322 -32.16 182.88 -6.17
C LYS A 322 -32.96 181.80 -6.92
N GLU A 323 -33.78 182.16 -7.90
CA GLU A 323 -34.53 181.17 -8.70
C GLU A 323 -33.61 180.32 -9.59
N LYS A 324 -32.56 180.91 -10.17
CA LYS A 324 -31.54 180.16 -10.92
C LYS A 324 -30.83 179.14 -10.03
N THR A 325 -30.45 179.52 -8.80
CA THR A 325 -29.77 178.59 -7.87
C THR A 325 -30.65 177.44 -7.40
N LEU A 326 -31.97 177.62 -7.29
CA LEU A 326 -32.88 176.54 -6.88
C LEU A 326 -33.01 175.46 -7.96
N ALA A 327 -33.07 175.87 -9.24
CA ALA A 327 -33.12 174.94 -10.37
C ALA A 327 -31.78 174.19 -10.55
N GLU A 328 -30.65 174.86 -10.32
CA GLU A 328 -29.33 174.22 -10.32
C GLU A 328 -29.19 173.19 -9.17
N GLN A 329 -29.75 173.47 -7.98
CA GLN A 329 -29.75 172.54 -6.85
C GLN A 329 -30.57 171.27 -7.13
N ASN A 330 -31.77 171.40 -7.70
CA ASN A 330 -32.62 170.24 -8.03
C ASN A 330 -31.95 169.30 -9.07
N LEU A 331 -31.16 169.86 -9.99
CA LEU A 331 -30.38 169.06 -10.94
C LEU A 331 -29.21 168.33 -10.26
N VAL A 332 -28.60 168.93 -9.24
CA VAL A 332 -27.54 168.30 -8.45
C VAL A 332 -28.10 167.17 -7.58
N ASP A 333 -29.24 167.37 -6.95
CA ASP A 333 -29.86 166.36 -6.07
C ASP A 333 -30.32 165.12 -6.85
N THR A 334 -30.91 165.30 -8.04
CA THR A 334 -31.28 164.18 -8.93
C THR A 334 -30.06 163.41 -9.43
N ARG A 335 -28.94 164.09 -9.72
CA ARG A 335 -27.66 163.43 -10.04
C ARG A 335 -27.10 162.65 -8.86
N GLN A 336 -27.21 163.18 -7.65
CA GLN A 336 -26.71 162.52 -6.44
C GLN A 336 -27.53 161.28 -6.07
N GLN A 337 -28.85 161.32 -6.25
CA GLN A 337 -29.73 160.15 -6.12
C GLN A 337 -29.43 159.07 -7.16
N LEU A 338 -29.14 159.47 -8.40
CA LEU A 338 -28.80 158.53 -9.47
C LEU A 338 -27.42 157.88 -9.25
N LEU A 339 -26.45 158.61 -8.68
CA LEU A 339 -25.17 158.06 -8.24
C LEU A 339 -25.32 157.09 -7.06
N ALA A 340 -26.18 157.41 -6.09
CA ALA A 340 -26.48 156.51 -4.98
C ALA A 340 -27.13 155.21 -5.48
N ALA A 341 -28.13 155.31 -6.36
CA ALA A 341 -28.76 154.15 -7.01
C ALA A 341 -27.74 153.31 -7.79
N ARG A 342 -26.88 153.95 -8.60
CA ARG A 342 -25.78 153.26 -9.32
C ARG A 342 -24.82 152.56 -8.37
N SER A 343 -24.44 153.18 -7.25
CA SER A 343 -23.56 152.55 -6.26
C SER A 343 -24.22 151.36 -5.55
N SER A 344 -25.53 151.42 -5.29
CA SER A 344 -26.28 150.31 -4.70
C SER A 344 -26.44 149.15 -5.67
N GLN A 345 -26.63 149.46 -6.96
CA GLN A 345 -26.69 148.47 -8.03
C GLN A 345 -25.33 147.80 -8.26
N ALA A 346 -24.22 148.56 -8.21
CA ALA A 346 -22.87 148.00 -8.26
C ALA A 346 -22.60 147.03 -7.10
N LYS A 347 -22.97 147.40 -5.86
CA LYS A 347 -22.86 146.50 -4.70
C LYS A 347 -23.73 145.24 -4.83
N ALA A 348 -24.91 145.36 -5.42
CA ALA A 348 -25.77 144.20 -5.69
C ALA A 348 -25.18 143.27 -6.74
N ILE A 349 -24.54 143.82 -7.78
CA ILE A 349 -23.81 143.05 -8.80
C ILE A 349 -22.60 142.35 -8.19
N ASP A 350 -21.77 143.07 -7.40
CA ASP A 350 -20.62 142.47 -6.71
C ASP A 350 -21.04 141.29 -5.80
N ASN A 351 -22.14 141.45 -5.05
CA ASN A 351 -22.69 140.38 -4.22
C ASN A 351 -23.25 139.19 -5.02
N LEU A 352 -23.75 139.42 -6.23
CA LEU A 352 -24.19 138.34 -7.12
C LEU A 352 -22.99 137.63 -7.74
N GLU A 353 -21.94 138.36 -8.13
CA GLU A 353 -20.70 137.79 -8.66
C GLU A 353 -19.97 136.94 -7.61
N THR A 354 -19.92 137.38 -6.34
CA THR A 354 -19.35 136.54 -5.26
C THR A 354 -20.16 135.27 -5.05
N ARG A 355 -21.49 135.38 -5.06
CA ARG A 355 -22.39 134.23 -4.90
C ARG A 355 -22.34 133.26 -6.07
N VAL A 356 -22.15 133.74 -7.30
CA VAL A 356 -21.87 132.88 -8.46
C VAL A 356 -20.55 132.16 -8.30
N LYS A 357 -19.48 132.85 -7.89
CA LYS A 357 -18.17 132.21 -7.62
C LYS A 357 -18.24 131.15 -6.51
N GLU A 358 -18.96 131.43 -5.43
CA GLU A 358 -19.18 130.46 -4.35
C GLU A 358 -19.96 129.23 -4.83
N LEU A 359 -20.98 129.41 -5.67
CA LEU A 359 -21.74 128.31 -6.27
C LEU A 359 -20.91 127.50 -7.26
N GLU A 360 -20.08 128.14 -8.09
CA GLU A 360 -19.16 127.45 -9.00
C GLU A 360 -18.13 126.61 -8.22
N GLN A 361 -17.54 127.17 -7.15
CA GLN A 361 -16.63 126.44 -6.28
C GLN A 361 -17.34 125.27 -5.56
N SER A 362 -18.56 125.48 -5.09
CA SER A 362 -19.37 124.42 -4.47
C SER A 362 -19.74 123.32 -5.47
N LEU A 363 -20.05 123.68 -6.73
CA LEU A 363 -20.36 122.73 -7.79
C LEU A 363 -19.13 121.89 -8.13
N GLN A 364 -17.98 122.53 -8.34
CA GLN A 364 -16.72 121.86 -8.63
C GLN A 364 -16.31 120.90 -7.50
N ALA A 365 -16.44 121.33 -6.24
CA ALA A 365 -16.21 120.46 -5.09
C ALA A 365 -17.19 119.26 -5.03
N SER A 366 -18.44 119.44 -5.49
CA SER A 366 -19.42 118.35 -5.57
C SER A 366 -19.13 117.38 -6.72
N GLU A 367 -18.66 117.87 -7.87
CA GLU A 367 -18.24 117.06 -9.01
C GLU A 367 -16.99 116.24 -8.69
N GLU A 368 -16.01 116.83 -8.00
CA GLU A 368 -14.81 116.12 -7.53
C GLU A 368 -15.18 115.02 -6.53
N LYS A 369 -16.09 115.30 -5.59
CA LYS A 369 -16.62 114.29 -4.66
C LYS A 369 -17.39 113.17 -5.38
N LEU A 370 -18.20 113.51 -6.38
CA LEU A 370 -18.92 112.51 -7.18
C LEU A 370 -17.93 111.62 -7.96
N LYS A 371 -16.88 112.21 -8.51
CA LYS A 371 -15.83 111.48 -9.23
C LYS A 371 -15.06 110.56 -8.28
N GLN A 372 -14.65 111.04 -7.12
CA GLN A 372 -14.03 110.22 -6.07
C GLN A 372 -14.96 109.07 -5.63
N SER A 373 -16.25 109.33 -5.44
CA SER A 373 -17.23 108.29 -5.12
C SER A 373 -17.39 107.28 -6.25
N SER A 374 -17.39 107.73 -7.52
CA SER A 374 -17.48 106.87 -8.69
C SER A 374 -16.25 105.95 -8.81
N ASP A 375 -15.05 106.48 -8.55
CA ASP A 375 -13.81 105.71 -8.57
C ASP A 375 -13.79 104.65 -7.45
N VAL A 376 -14.30 104.99 -6.26
CA VAL A 376 -14.47 104.03 -5.15
C VAL A 376 -15.47 102.93 -5.51
N VAL A 377 -16.61 103.27 -6.13
CA VAL A 377 -17.60 102.26 -6.58
C VAL A 377 -16.99 101.36 -7.65
N ALA A 378 -16.24 101.91 -8.62
CA ALA A 378 -15.56 101.11 -9.63
C ALA A 378 -14.52 100.15 -9.02
N ALA A 379 -13.77 100.59 -8.00
CA ALA A 379 -12.83 99.74 -7.27
C ALA A 379 -13.56 98.62 -6.49
N GLN A 380 -14.68 98.94 -5.84
CA GLN A 380 -15.51 97.96 -5.14
C GLN A 380 -16.11 96.92 -6.10
N GLU A 381 -16.60 97.33 -7.27
CA GLU A 381 -17.09 96.41 -8.30
C GLU A 381 -15.99 95.49 -8.83
N ALA A 382 -14.78 96.00 -9.03
CA ALA A 382 -13.64 95.18 -9.44
C ALA A 382 -13.32 94.12 -8.38
N GLN A 383 -13.32 94.50 -7.10
CA GLN A 383 -13.08 93.58 -5.98
C GLN A 383 -14.18 92.51 -5.86
N ILE A 384 -15.45 92.85 -6.10
CA ILE A 384 -16.55 91.89 -6.14
C ILE A 384 -16.37 90.89 -7.28
N ARG A 385 -15.92 91.34 -8.47
CA ARG A 385 -15.66 90.43 -9.60
C ARG A 385 -14.50 89.48 -9.30
N GLU A 386 -13.41 89.96 -8.70
CA GLU A 386 -12.29 89.13 -8.28
C GLU A 386 -12.72 88.08 -7.24
N LEU A 387 -13.50 88.48 -6.23
CA LEU A 387 -14.05 87.54 -5.24
C LEU A 387 -14.96 86.49 -5.89
N ALA A 388 -15.81 86.88 -6.84
CA ALA A 388 -16.66 85.93 -7.56
C ALA A 388 -15.84 84.92 -8.39
N THR A 389 -14.74 85.36 -9.02
CA THR A 389 -13.84 84.44 -9.74
C THR A 389 -13.12 83.49 -8.79
N ALA A 390 -12.64 83.99 -7.64
CA ALA A 390 -11.99 83.18 -6.62
C ALA A 390 -12.94 82.13 -6.02
N ASP A 391 -14.20 82.48 -5.77
CA ASP A 391 -15.23 81.54 -5.31
C ASP A 391 -15.53 80.47 -6.36
N GLN A 392 -15.56 80.83 -7.64
CA GLN A 392 -15.75 79.85 -8.71
C GLN A 392 -14.56 78.90 -8.81
N GLU A 393 -13.33 79.38 -8.68
CA GLU A 393 -12.13 78.53 -8.63
C GLU A 393 -12.12 77.63 -7.40
N ARG A 394 -12.51 78.15 -6.22
CA ARG A 394 -12.67 77.38 -4.99
C ARG A 394 -13.70 76.27 -5.15
N SER A 395 -14.82 76.53 -5.81
CA SER A 395 -15.85 75.52 -6.07
C SER A 395 -15.34 74.41 -7.00
N ARG A 396 -14.57 74.75 -8.04
CA ARG A 396 -13.94 73.76 -8.93
C ARG A 396 -12.89 72.94 -8.19
N ALA A 397 -12.06 73.57 -7.38
CA ALA A 397 -11.08 72.88 -6.54
C ALA A 397 -11.76 71.93 -5.55
N GLN A 398 -12.85 72.36 -4.89
CA GLN A 398 -13.64 71.50 -4.00
C GLN A 398 -14.25 70.29 -4.73
N GLN A 399 -14.79 70.49 -5.94
CA GLN A 399 -15.30 69.38 -6.75
C GLN A 399 -14.20 68.38 -7.12
N GLN A 400 -13.00 68.86 -7.47
CA GLN A 400 -11.85 68.00 -7.74
C GLN A 400 -11.40 67.24 -6.50
N VAL A 401 -11.36 67.88 -5.33
CA VAL A 401 -11.05 67.22 -4.06
C VAL A 401 -12.06 66.12 -3.75
N LEU A 402 -13.37 66.40 -3.85
CA LEU A 402 -14.41 65.40 -3.63
C LEU A 402 -14.32 64.21 -4.61
N ALA A 403 -14.00 64.48 -5.88
CA ALA A 403 -13.81 63.42 -6.87
C ALA A 403 -12.59 62.55 -6.55
N LEU A 404 -11.48 63.17 -6.13
CA LEU A 404 -10.27 62.44 -5.70
C LEU A 404 -10.51 61.67 -4.40
N GLU A 405 -11.24 62.23 -3.44
CA GLU A 405 -11.64 61.54 -2.21
C GLU A 405 -12.48 60.31 -2.54
N GLN A 406 -13.48 60.43 -3.41
CA GLN A 406 -14.28 59.29 -3.87
C GLN A 406 -13.40 58.22 -4.51
N GLN A 407 -12.52 58.59 -5.44
CA GLN A 407 -11.62 57.65 -6.08
C GLN A 407 -10.69 56.94 -5.08
N CYS A 408 -10.16 57.68 -4.10
CA CYS A 408 -9.35 57.11 -3.03
C CYS A 408 -10.16 56.14 -2.17
N THR A 409 -11.40 56.49 -1.79
CA THR A 409 -12.27 55.61 -1.00
C THR A 409 -12.63 54.32 -1.74
N GLU A 410 -12.95 54.39 -3.03
CA GLU A 410 -13.22 53.23 -3.86
C GLU A 410 -11.97 52.33 -3.98
N ARG A 411 -10.79 52.94 -4.12
CA ARG A 411 -9.52 52.22 -4.16
C ARG A 411 -9.24 51.51 -2.84
N VAL A 412 -9.49 52.17 -1.72
CA VAL A 412 -9.34 51.58 -0.37
C VAL A 412 -10.30 50.41 -0.20
N GLN A 413 -11.59 50.58 -0.50
CA GLN A 413 -12.58 49.51 -0.41
C GLN A 413 -12.24 48.30 -1.30
N ALA A 414 -11.74 48.55 -2.52
CA ALA A 414 -11.30 47.49 -3.41
C ALA A 414 -10.09 46.71 -2.84
N LEU A 415 -9.12 47.41 -2.25
CA LEU A 415 -7.97 46.78 -1.61
C LEU A 415 -8.37 46.02 -0.33
N GLU A 416 -9.27 46.56 0.48
CA GLU A 416 -9.83 45.87 1.65
C GLU A 416 -10.59 44.60 1.23
N ALA A 417 -11.40 44.66 0.18
CA ALA A 417 -12.08 43.47 -0.36
C ALA A 417 -11.06 42.40 -0.83
N GLN A 418 -9.96 42.80 -1.46
CA GLN A 418 -8.88 41.90 -1.85
C GLN A 418 -8.16 41.29 -0.65
N LEU A 419 -7.86 42.09 0.38
CA LEU A 419 -7.23 41.62 1.61
C LEU A 419 -8.12 40.58 2.31
N THR A 420 -9.42 40.85 2.46
CA THR A 420 -10.34 39.88 3.07
C THR A 420 -10.48 38.61 2.24
N ALA A 421 -10.44 38.69 0.91
CA ALA A 421 -10.46 37.51 0.04
C ALA A 421 -9.17 36.67 0.22
N LEU A 422 -8.01 37.31 0.24
CA LEU A 422 -6.73 36.66 0.49
C LEU A 422 -6.67 36.04 1.88
N GLU A 423 -7.19 36.72 2.90
CA GLU A 423 -7.29 36.17 4.26
C GLU A 423 -8.19 34.94 4.32
N ARG A 424 -9.35 34.94 3.65
CA ARG A 424 -10.22 33.75 3.57
C ARG A 424 -9.53 32.58 2.87
N VAL A 425 -8.80 32.83 1.79
CA VAL A 425 -8.03 31.79 1.10
C VAL A 425 -6.92 31.26 2.03
N ARG A 426 -6.19 32.15 2.69
CA ARG A 426 -5.13 31.77 3.64
C ARG A 426 -5.70 30.92 4.77
N THR A 427 -6.79 31.32 5.40
CA THR A 427 -7.41 30.53 6.50
C THR A 427 -7.92 29.19 6.00
N ALA A 428 -8.57 29.13 4.82
CA ALA A 428 -8.98 27.88 4.21
C ALA A 428 -7.79 26.94 3.96
N THR A 429 -6.70 27.43 3.35
CA THR A 429 -5.48 26.64 3.13
C THR A 429 -4.84 26.18 4.44
N GLN A 430 -4.82 27.02 5.48
CA GLN A 430 -4.31 26.65 6.79
C GLN A 430 -5.16 25.55 7.43
N THR A 431 -6.49 25.67 7.37
CA THR A 431 -7.38 24.63 7.92
C THR A 431 -7.28 23.31 7.16
N ALA A 432 -7.09 23.34 5.84
CA ALA A 432 -6.87 22.16 5.02
C ALA A 432 -5.53 21.47 5.39
N ALA A 433 -4.45 22.25 5.48
CA ALA A 433 -3.14 21.74 5.90
C ALA A 433 -3.18 21.15 7.33
N GLU A 434 -3.87 21.81 8.26
CA GLU A 434 -4.07 21.27 9.61
C GLU A 434 -4.88 19.97 9.61
N TRP A 435 -5.85 19.83 8.71
CA TRP A 435 -6.63 18.60 8.56
C TRP A 435 -5.77 17.46 8.00
N GLU A 436 -5.00 17.71 6.93
CA GLU A 436 -4.03 16.74 6.38
C GLU A 436 -3.00 16.31 7.43
N VAL A 437 -2.48 17.25 8.22
CA VAL A 437 -1.54 16.92 9.31
C VAL A 437 -2.20 16.05 10.38
N ARG A 438 -3.48 16.26 10.70
CA ARG A 438 -4.21 15.39 11.65
C ARG A 438 -4.42 14.00 11.07
N GLU A 439 -4.80 13.90 9.80
CA GLU A 439 -5.00 12.64 9.10
C GLU A 439 -3.68 11.84 9.03
N LEU A 440 -2.60 12.46 8.58
CA LEU A 440 -1.26 11.84 8.56
C LEU A 440 -0.77 11.42 9.95
N LYS A 441 -1.11 12.17 11.01
CA LYS A 441 -0.80 11.77 12.39
C LYS A 441 -1.59 10.53 12.80
N GLN A 442 -2.85 10.43 12.40
CA GLN A 442 -3.71 9.27 12.68
C GLN A 442 -3.23 8.04 11.91
N GLU A 443 -2.90 8.17 10.63
CA GLU A 443 -2.32 7.10 9.81
C GLU A 443 -0.97 6.62 10.39
N ASN A 444 -0.09 7.54 10.78
CA ASN A 444 1.17 7.18 11.43
C ASN A 444 0.94 6.43 12.75
N ALA A 445 -0.07 6.81 13.53
CA ALA A 445 -0.41 6.08 14.75
C ALA A 445 -0.90 4.66 14.44
N ALA A 446 -1.77 4.49 13.45
CA ALA A 446 -2.26 3.19 13.01
C ALA A 446 -1.14 2.30 12.44
N LEU A 447 -0.25 2.87 11.62
CA LEU A 447 0.93 2.16 11.09
C LEU A 447 1.88 1.75 12.21
N LYS A 448 2.06 2.59 13.23
CA LYS A 448 2.88 2.27 14.40
C LYS A 448 2.27 1.12 15.21
N GLU A 449 0.95 1.10 15.37
CA GLU A 449 0.25 0.01 16.04
C GLU A 449 0.38 -1.31 15.26
N SER A 450 0.12 -1.30 13.95
CA SER A 450 0.29 -2.47 13.07
C SER A 450 1.74 -2.98 13.05
N LYS A 451 2.73 -2.07 13.06
CA LYS A 451 4.14 -2.42 13.21
C LYS A 451 4.40 -3.13 14.54
N ASN A 452 3.91 -2.61 15.65
CA ASN A 452 4.08 -3.22 16.97
C ASN A 452 3.41 -4.60 17.03
N GLU A 453 2.21 -4.76 16.47
CA GLU A 453 1.52 -6.05 16.38
C GLU A 453 2.32 -7.08 15.58
N SER A 454 2.93 -6.63 14.48
CA SER A 454 3.81 -7.45 13.63
C SER A 454 5.08 -7.85 14.40
N GLU A 455 5.70 -6.92 15.11
CA GLU A 455 6.86 -7.19 15.97
C GLU A 455 6.53 -8.17 17.10
N HIS A 456 5.38 -8.02 17.77
CA HIS A 456 4.92 -8.97 18.79
C HIS A 456 4.64 -10.35 18.20
N SER A 457 4.08 -10.42 17.00
CA SER A 457 3.83 -11.69 16.32
C SER A 457 5.14 -12.37 15.90
N LEU A 458 6.11 -11.60 15.41
CA LEU A 458 7.45 -12.08 15.11
C LEU A 458 8.15 -12.62 16.37
N GLN A 459 8.07 -11.90 17.50
CA GLN A 459 8.63 -12.36 18.78
C GLN A 459 7.98 -13.67 19.24
N ARG A 460 6.65 -13.80 19.11
CA ARG A 460 5.93 -15.05 19.40
C ARG A 460 6.46 -16.21 18.55
N HIS A 461 6.56 -16.01 17.23
CA HIS A 461 7.09 -17.04 16.34
C HIS A 461 8.56 -17.38 16.62
N GLN A 462 9.39 -16.40 17.00
CA GLN A 462 10.76 -16.67 17.41
C GLN A 462 10.84 -17.54 18.67
N LEU A 463 9.97 -17.30 19.65
CA LEU A 463 9.87 -18.13 20.85
C LEU A 463 9.39 -19.54 20.53
N GLU A 464 8.38 -19.69 19.68
CA GLU A 464 7.91 -21.00 19.21
C GLU A 464 9.01 -21.77 18.47
N LEU A 465 9.77 -21.10 17.60
CA LEU A 465 10.87 -21.70 16.86
C LEU A 465 11.99 -22.17 17.79
N LYS A 466 12.30 -21.40 18.84
CA LYS A 466 13.24 -21.83 19.91
C LYS A 466 12.73 -23.09 20.63
N LYS A 467 11.46 -23.10 21.04
CA LYS A 467 10.84 -24.28 21.68
C LYS A 467 10.91 -25.51 20.78
N LEU A 468 10.55 -25.38 19.50
CA LEU A 468 10.61 -26.49 18.55
C LEU A 468 12.04 -26.98 18.31
N LYS A 469 13.04 -26.09 18.32
CA LYS A 469 14.45 -26.48 18.25
C LYS A 469 14.89 -27.27 19.49
N GLU A 470 14.48 -26.83 20.67
CA GLU A 470 14.74 -27.55 21.93
C GLU A 470 14.06 -28.92 21.94
N GLU A 471 12.78 -29.00 21.54
CA GLU A 471 12.06 -30.26 21.40
C GLU A 471 12.72 -31.20 20.38
N TRP A 472 13.20 -30.66 19.25
CA TRP A 472 13.89 -31.45 18.24
C TRP A 472 15.24 -31.96 18.77
N SER A 473 16.00 -31.12 19.45
CA SER A 473 17.25 -31.52 20.10
C SER A 473 17.01 -32.61 21.16
N GLN A 474 15.94 -32.49 21.95
CA GLN A 474 15.54 -33.54 22.91
C GLN A 474 15.18 -34.85 22.19
N ARG A 475 14.42 -34.79 21.09
CA ARG A 475 14.09 -35.98 20.29
C ARG A 475 15.33 -36.62 19.67
N GLU A 476 16.28 -35.81 19.23
CA GLU A 476 17.57 -36.30 18.71
C GLU A 476 18.34 -37.06 19.80
N ILE A 477 18.45 -36.49 21.01
CA ILE A 477 19.09 -37.16 22.16
C ILE A 477 18.41 -38.51 22.45
N VAL A 478 17.07 -38.55 22.50
CA VAL A 478 16.32 -39.79 22.74
C VAL A 478 16.52 -40.80 21.60
N SER A 479 16.53 -40.34 20.35
CA SER A 479 16.78 -41.21 19.19
C SER A 479 18.18 -41.81 19.21
N VAL A 480 19.20 -41.04 19.59
CA VAL A 480 20.57 -41.53 19.74
C VAL A 480 20.67 -42.54 20.88
N ALA A 481 20.05 -42.27 22.04
CA ALA A 481 20.01 -43.21 23.15
C ALA A 481 19.30 -44.53 22.77
N MET A 482 18.19 -44.44 22.03
CA MET A 482 17.48 -45.62 21.51
C MET A 482 18.37 -46.42 20.54
N ALA A 483 19.10 -45.74 19.65
CA ALA A 483 20.03 -46.41 18.74
C ALA A 483 21.18 -47.11 19.47
N GLN A 484 21.72 -46.50 20.53
CA GLN A 484 22.74 -47.11 21.40
C GLN A 484 22.19 -48.35 22.12
N ALA A 485 20.99 -48.27 22.70
CA ALA A 485 20.34 -49.42 23.35
C ALA A 485 20.10 -50.57 22.37
N LEU A 486 19.65 -50.27 21.14
CA LEU A 486 19.50 -51.30 20.10
C LEU A 486 20.83 -51.95 19.72
N GLU A 487 21.92 -51.19 19.71
CA GLU A 487 23.26 -51.72 19.43
C GLU A 487 23.79 -52.61 20.56
N GLU A 488 23.55 -52.23 21.82
CA GLU A 488 23.85 -53.09 22.97
C GLU A 488 23.05 -54.41 22.91
N VAL A 489 21.76 -54.35 22.56
CA VAL A 489 20.94 -55.55 22.36
C VAL A 489 21.46 -56.39 21.19
N ARG A 490 21.94 -55.77 20.10
CA ARG A 490 22.58 -56.51 18.99
C ARG A 490 23.84 -57.22 19.44
N LYS A 491 24.73 -56.55 20.20
CA LYS A 491 25.94 -57.17 20.74
C LYS A 491 25.62 -58.35 21.65
N GLN A 492 24.67 -58.18 22.57
CA GLN A 492 24.21 -59.29 23.43
C GLN A 492 23.67 -60.45 22.60
N ARG A 493 22.88 -60.18 21.55
CA ARG A 493 22.39 -61.21 20.63
C ARG A 493 23.54 -61.92 19.91
N GLU A 494 24.54 -61.20 19.43
CA GLU A 494 25.72 -61.78 18.78
C GLU A 494 26.53 -62.66 19.75
N GLU A 495 26.73 -62.21 20.99
CA GLU A 495 27.38 -62.99 22.05
C GLU A 495 26.62 -64.28 22.34
N PHE A 496 25.29 -64.22 22.52
CA PHE A 496 24.46 -65.40 22.71
C PHE A 496 24.47 -66.33 21.49
N GLN A 497 24.48 -65.77 20.28
CA GLN A 497 24.58 -66.53 19.04
C GLN A 497 25.93 -67.26 18.94
N GLN A 498 27.03 -66.61 19.35
CA GLN A 498 28.34 -67.24 19.42
C GLN A 498 28.40 -68.34 20.49
N GLN A 499 27.79 -68.11 21.67
CA GLN A 499 27.66 -69.15 22.71
C GLN A 499 26.86 -70.36 22.20
N ALA A 500 25.74 -70.12 21.51
CA ALA A 500 24.94 -71.18 20.91
C ALA A 500 25.72 -71.96 19.84
N ALA A 501 26.49 -71.27 18.99
CA ALA A 501 27.35 -71.92 17.99
C ALA A 501 28.43 -72.80 18.65
N ASN A 502 29.08 -72.31 19.71
CA ASN A 502 30.07 -73.09 20.46
C ASN A 502 29.44 -74.32 21.12
N LEU A 503 28.26 -74.19 21.74
CA LEU A 503 27.54 -75.33 22.33
C LEU A 503 27.10 -76.34 21.27
N THR A 504 26.66 -75.88 20.10
CA THR A 504 26.29 -76.75 18.98
C THR A 504 27.51 -77.54 18.50
N ALA A 505 28.67 -76.90 18.33
CA ALA A 505 29.90 -77.58 17.96
C ALA A 505 30.31 -78.66 18.99
N ILE A 506 30.16 -78.37 20.29
CA ILE A 506 30.41 -79.36 21.35
C ILE A 506 29.42 -80.54 21.24
N ILE A 507 28.15 -80.27 20.95
CA ILE A 507 27.15 -81.33 20.74
C ILE A 507 27.54 -82.19 19.52
N ASP A 508 27.88 -81.57 18.40
CA ASP A 508 28.32 -82.27 17.19
C ASP A 508 29.55 -83.16 17.45
N GLU A 509 30.55 -82.66 18.20
CA GLU A 509 31.71 -83.46 18.63
C GLU A 509 31.30 -84.66 19.51
N LYS A 510 30.34 -84.48 20.42
CA LYS A 510 29.84 -85.58 21.25
C LYS A 510 29.01 -86.57 20.46
N GLU A 511 28.21 -86.11 19.51
CA GLU A 511 27.46 -86.97 18.59
C GLU A 511 28.41 -87.78 17.69
N GLN A 512 29.45 -87.17 17.14
CA GLN A 512 30.50 -87.88 16.39
C GLN A 512 31.17 -88.93 17.27
N SER A 513 31.58 -88.58 18.50
CA SER A 513 32.16 -89.55 19.44
C SER A 513 31.19 -90.68 19.81
N LEU A 514 29.89 -90.39 19.91
CA LEU A 514 28.86 -91.41 20.14
C LEU A 514 28.66 -92.30 18.91
N GLN A 515 28.68 -91.75 17.70
CA GLN A 515 28.61 -92.51 16.46
C GLN A 515 29.81 -93.47 16.34
N GLU A 516 31.03 -92.97 16.54
CA GLU A 516 32.25 -93.78 16.57
C GLU A 516 32.15 -94.92 17.60
N LYS A 517 31.69 -94.63 18.82
CA LYS A 517 31.47 -95.66 19.84
C LYS A 517 30.39 -96.67 19.44
N THR A 518 29.32 -96.22 18.79
CA THR A 518 28.24 -97.09 18.32
C THR A 518 28.75 -98.03 17.22
N GLU A 519 29.58 -97.53 16.30
CA GLU A 519 30.24 -98.35 15.28
C GLU A 519 31.15 -99.40 15.90
N VAL A 520 31.95 -99.01 16.91
CA VAL A 520 32.81 -99.95 17.66
C VAL A 520 31.96 -101.00 18.38
N ILE A 521 30.84 -100.62 19.01
CA ILE A 521 29.92 -101.57 19.64
C ILE A 521 29.34 -102.53 18.59
N LEU A 522 28.90 -102.03 17.43
CA LEU A 522 28.36 -102.85 16.36
C LEU A 522 29.40 -103.86 15.83
N GLN A 523 30.66 -103.44 15.68
CA GLN A 523 31.78 -104.33 15.36
C GLN A 523 31.95 -105.41 16.43
N LYS A 524 31.90 -105.05 17.72
CA LYS A 524 31.98 -106.00 18.84
C LYS A 524 30.79 -106.96 18.87
N GLU A 525 29.59 -106.50 18.56
CA GLU A 525 28.40 -107.35 18.44
C GLU A 525 28.55 -108.36 17.29
N GLN A 526 29.11 -107.95 16.14
CA GLN A 526 29.42 -108.85 15.03
C GLN A 526 30.48 -109.89 15.41
N GLU A 527 31.55 -109.49 16.12
CA GLU A 527 32.54 -110.42 16.66
C GLU A 527 31.88 -111.45 17.60
N ILE A 528 30.98 -111.00 18.49
CA ILE A 528 30.23 -111.89 19.40
C ILE A 528 29.34 -112.85 18.61
N LEU A 529 28.67 -112.40 17.54
CA LEU A 529 27.86 -113.28 16.68
C LEU A 529 28.72 -114.35 16.01
N GLN A 530 29.88 -113.99 15.46
CA GLN A 530 30.82 -114.96 14.88
C GLN A 530 31.32 -115.96 15.93
N LEU A 531 31.62 -115.49 17.15
CA LEU A 531 32.00 -116.36 18.26
C LEU A 531 30.86 -117.30 18.68
N LYS A 532 29.61 -116.82 18.67
CA LYS A 532 28.41 -117.64 18.94
C LYS A 532 28.22 -118.70 17.86
N GLU A 533 28.32 -118.35 16.59
CA GLU A 533 28.26 -119.30 15.48
C GLU A 533 29.36 -120.36 15.59
N GLY A 534 30.59 -119.94 15.91
CA GLY A 534 31.71 -120.86 16.18
C GLY A 534 31.44 -121.78 17.37
N HIS A 535 30.90 -121.25 18.46
CA HIS A 535 30.48 -122.03 19.62
C HIS A 535 29.38 -123.03 19.28
N ASP A 536 28.35 -122.63 18.52
CA ASP A 536 27.26 -123.51 18.11
C ASP A 536 27.74 -124.62 17.16
N CYS A 537 28.67 -124.32 16.25
CA CYS A 537 29.36 -125.31 15.43
C CYS A 537 30.13 -126.32 16.30
N ALA A 538 30.87 -125.83 17.30
CA ALA A 538 31.60 -126.68 18.24
C ALA A 538 30.64 -127.53 19.10
N LEU A 539 29.49 -126.98 19.49
CA LEU A 539 28.42 -127.69 20.21
C LEU A 539 27.82 -128.80 19.36
N LEU A 540 27.57 -128.54 18.07
CA LEU A 540 27.09 -129.55 17.13
C LEU A 540 28.12 -130.66 16.92
N GLN A 541 29.40 -130.31 16.75
CA GLN A 541 30.49 -131.29 16.71
C GLN A 541 30.59 -132.11 18.00
N ALA A 542 30.50 -131.47 19.17
CA ALA A 542 30.50 -132.17 20.45
C ALA A 542 29.29 -133.10 20.60
N ARG A 543 28.11 -132.71 20.12
CA ARG A 543 26.91 -133.57 20.08
C ARG A 543 27.10 -134.74 19.10
N GLN A 544 27.68 -134.52 17.93
CA GLN A 544 28.00 -135.59 16.96
C GLN A 544 28.98 -136.60 17.57
N LEU A 545 30.08 -136.13 18.15
CA LEU A 545 31.05 -136.99 18.85
C LEU A 545 30.40 -137.72 20.04
N ARG A 546 29.45 -137.09 20.74
CA ARG A 546 28.70 -137.74 21.81
C ARG A 546 27.77 -138.83 21.30
N THR A 547 27.09 -138.63 20.17
CA THR A 547 26.31 -139.69 19.52
C THR A 547 27.19 -140.82 18.98
N GLU A 548 28.39 -140.52 18.50
CA GLU A 548 29.38 -141.54 18.09
C GLU A 548 29.89 -142.34 19.31
N LEU A 549 30.14 -141.68 20.45
CA LEU A 549 30.50 -142.35 21.70
C LEU A 549 29.36 -143.24 22.23
N GLU A 550 28.11 -142.78 22.17
CA GLU A 550 26.93 -143.57 22.54
C GLU A 550 26.72 -144.77 21.59
N ALA A 551 26.98 -144.61 20.29
CA ALA A 551 26.97 -145.72 19.32
C ALA A 551 28.08 -146.76 19.59
N LEU A 552 29.27 -146.31 20.00
CA LEU A 552 30.38 -147.18 20.40
C LEU A 552 30.14 -147.86 21.76
N GLN A 553 29.40 -147.22 22.66
CA GLN A 553 28.94 -147.83 23.92
C GLN A 553 27.83 -148.87 23.68
N GLY A 554 26.95 -148.65 22.70
CA GLY A 554 25.95 -149.65 22.26
C GLY A 554 26.57 -150.90 21.64
N LEU A 555 27.68 -150.76 20.91
CA LEU A 555 28.44 -151.90 20.36
C LEU A 555 29.32 -152.62 21.40
N ARG A 556 29.72 -151.93 22.49
CA ARG A 556 30.44 -152.52 23.63
C ARG A 556 29.53 -153.25 24.63
N ALA A 557 28.21 -153.10 24.51
CA ALA A 557 27.22 -153.74 25.39
C ALA A 557 26.80 -155.16 24.94
N ALA A 558 27.25 -155.64 23.77
CA ALA A 558 26.95 -156.98 23.26
C ALA A 558 28.05 -158.04 23.54
N GLU A 559 29.19 -157.65 24.08
CA GLU A 559 30.31 -158.55 24.40
C GLU A 559 30.84 -158.30 25.82
N SER A 560 30.07 -158.71 26.84
CA SER A 560 30.55 -159.18 28.16
C SER A 560 29.38 -159.34 29.15
N GLU A 561 28.75 -160.52 29.14
CA GLU A 561 28.06 -161.08 30.31
C GLU A 561 29.06 -161.98 31.06
N ALA A 562 29.50 -161.57 32.27
CA ALA A 562 29.67 -162.42 33.46
C ALA A 562 30.53 -161.73 34.55
N ALA A 563 29.92 -161.57 35.74
CA ALA A 563 30.52 -161.49 37.09
C ALA A 563 31.37 -160.23 37.42
N THR A 564 31.14 -159.43 38.47
CA THR A 564 30.61 -159.66 39.82
C THR A 564 30.08 -158.36 40.45
N THR A 565 28.89 -158.43 41.07
CA THR A 565 28.43 -157.78 42.32
C THR A 565 29.08 -156.48 42.81
N ARG A 566 28.25 -155.43 43.05
CA ARG A 566 27.83 -154.93 44.39
C ARG A 566 27.70 -153.39 44.47
N GLU A 567 26.58 -152.96 45.09
CA GLU A 567 26.30 -151.65 45.77
C GLU A 567 26.08 -150.40 44.87
N ASP A 568 24.85 -149.85 44.80
CA ASP A 568 24.24 -148.82 45.67
C ASP A 568 24.70 -147.38 45.29
N LEU A 569 23.95 -146.27 45.24
CA LEU A 569 22.66 -145.84 45.79
C LEU A 569 22.19 -144.55 45.06
N GLN A 570 20.89 -144.51 44.77
CA GLN A 570 19.88 -143.44 44.88
C GLN A 570 20.21 -141.92 44.90
N ARG A 571 19.34 -141.19 44.17
CA ARG A 571 18.57 -139.96 44.51
C ARG A 571 19.25 -138.78 45.26
N LEU A 572 18.91 -137.57 44.79
CA LEU A 572 18.60 -136.29 45.49
C LEU A 572 18.71 -136.31 47.04
N PRO A 573 18.95 -135.17 47.77
CA PRO A 573 19.16 -133.77 47.38
C PRO A 573 20.23 -133.02 48.25
N GLY A 574 20.35 -131.69 48.09
CA GLY A 574 20.44 -130.76 49.23
C GLY A 574 21.79 -130.47 49.91
N GLN A 575 22.09 -129.16 49.96
CA GLN A 575 22.39 -128.40 51.19
C GLN A 575 23.85 -128.34 51.73
N GLU A 576 24.38 -127.12 51.61
CA GLU A 576 25.09 -126.32 52.63
C GLU A 576 26.58 -126.47 52.99
N GLN A 577 27.09 -125.27 53.36
CA GLN A 577 28.28 -124.92 54.15
C GLN A 577 29.61 -125.03 53.39
N GLY A 578 30.24 -123.91 53.01
CA GLY A 578 30.88 -122.94 53.91
C GLY A 578 32.37 -123.29 53.95
N MET A 579 33.35 -122.43 53.69
CA MET A 579 33.56 -121.11 54.28
C MET A 579 34.88 -120.54 53.68
N VAL A 580 35.07 -119.21 53.80
CA VAL A 580 36.36 -118.51 54.07
C VAL A 580 37.27 -118.25 52.85
N LEU A 581 37.67 -117.01 52.49
CA LEU A 581 37.69 -115.74 53.23
C LEU A 581 37.88 -114.51 52.31
N SER A 582 37.11 -113.45 52.58
CA SER A 582 37.45 -112.01 52.63
C SER A 582 37.97 -111.27 51.38
N SER A 583 37.59 -110.03 51.06
CA SER A 583 36.97 -108.87 51.76
C SER A 583 36.87 -107.74 50.71
N SER A 584 35.98 -106.74 50.68
CA SER A 584 34.93 -106.23 51.57
C SER A 584 33.98 -105.33 50.76
N GLU A 585 32.71 -105.41 51.14
CA GLU A 585 31.57 -104.47 50.96
C GLU A 585 31.72 -103.22 51.90
N PRO A 586 30.76 -102.26 52.07
CA PRO A 586 29.28 -102.33 51.86
C PRO A 586 28.65 -101.13 51.08
N HIS A 587 27.52 -101.23 50.37
CA HIS A 587 26.11 -101.57 50.72
C HIS A 587 25.47 -100.58 51.72
N VAL A 588 24.21 -100.14 51.71
CA VAL A 588 22.92 -100.39 51.00
C VAL A 588 21.94 -99.31 51.55
N ALA A 589 21.16 -98.60 50.73
CA ALA A 589 19.67 -98.66 50.59
C ALA A 589 18.81 -98.42 51.88
N PRO A 590 17.47 -98.48 51.89
CA PRO A 590 16.44 -97.90 51.01
C PRO A 590 15.22 -97.27 51.76
N ARG A 591 14.30 -96.70 50.96
CA ARG A 591 12.82 -96.65 51.08
C ARG A 591 12.08 -95.76 52.11
N ALA A 592 11.25 -94.90 51.52
CA ALA A 592 9.78 -94.75 51.69
C ALA A 592 9.20 -93.79 52.74
N ARG A 593 8.52 -92.76 52.19
CA ARG A 593 7.23 -92.10 52.55
C ARG A 593 6.91 -91.78 54.02
N GLN A 594 6.65 -90.50 54.28
CA GLN A 594 5.30 -89.94 54.56
C GLN A 594 5.35 -88.39 54.66
N ASP A 595 4.37 -87.72 54.03
CA ASP A 595 3.93 -86.32 54.24
C ASP A 595 3.29 -86.14 55.64
N PRO A 596 3.16 -84.95 56.29
CA PRO A 596 2.43 -83.79 55.74
C PRO A 596 2.74 -82.33 56.24
N VAL A 597 2.38 -81.36 55.38
CA VAL A 597 1.62 -80.10 55.65
C VAL A 597 2.25 -78.86 56.36
N TYR A 598 2.16 -77.75 55.60
CA TYR A 598 2.09 -76.28 55.85
C TYR A 598 3.32 -75.37 56.08
N GLN A 599 3.39 -74.40 55.15
CA GLN A 599 3.73 -72.96 55.21
C GLN A 599 5.15 -72.44 54.90
N LEU A 600 5.17 -71.67 53.80
CA LEU A 600 6.11 -70.62 53.33
C LEU A 600 6.73 -69.76 54.46
N PRO A 601 7.95 -69.18 54.29
CA PRO A 601 8.16 -68.16 53.24
C PRO A 601 9.55 -68.09 52.54
N ALA A 602 9.48 -67.45 51.37
CA ALA A 602 10.45 -66.52 50.77
C ALA A 602 11.88 -66.98 50.44
N ALA A 603 12.20 -66.95 49.15
CA ALA A 603 13.18 -66.05 48.51
C ALA A 603 13.93 -66.76 47.36
N GLU A 604 13.81 -66.15 46.18
CA GLU A 604 14.77 -66.11 45.06
C GLU A 604 15.26 -67.45 44.49
N GLY A 605 15.05 -67.79 43.21
CA GLY A 605 14.72 -66.94 42.07
C GLY A 605 15.48 -67.48 40.85
N MET A 606 14.94 -68.52 40.22
CA MET A 606 15.13 -68.86 38.80
C MET A 606 13.88 -69.63 38.36
N PRO A 607 13.19 -69.17 37.29
CA PRO A 607 12.89 -70.14 36.25
C PRO A 607 13.10 -69.58 34.85
N ASN A 608 13.51 -70.49 33.97
CA ASN A 608 13.36 -70.38 32.55
C ASN A 608 11.93 -70.02 32.15
N GLY A 609 11.81 -69.14 31.15
CA GLY A 609 10.86 -69.32 30.04
C GLY A 609 9.38 -69.44 30.40
N GLU A 610 8.82 -68.45 31.08
CA GLU A 610 7.41 -68.12 30.89
C GLU A 610 7.34 -67.01 29.83
N MET A 611 6.75 -67.37 28.70
CA MET A 611 6.11 -66.44 27.79
C MET A 611 5.40 -65.41 28.66
N GLY A 612 5.86 -64.16 28.63
CA GLY A 612 5.08 -63.02 29.11
C GLY A 612 3.84 -62.96 28.24
N ALA A 613 2.85 -63.79 28.56
CA ALA A 613 1.46 -63.47 28.41
C ALA A 613 1.30 -62.15 29.14
N MET A 614 1.50 -61.06 28.39
CA MET A 614 0.94 -59.78 28.74
C MET A 614 -0.49 -60.10 29.14
N ASP A 615 -0.81 -59.92 30.44
CA ASP A 615 -2.05 -60.38 31.04
C ASP A 615 -3.17 -60.01 30.05
N PRO A 616 -3.94 -60.97 29.50
CA PRO A 616 -4.95 -60.66 28.51
C PRO A 616 -5.91 -59.58 29.03
N ARG A 617 -6.04 -59.43 30.36
CA ARG A 617 -6.78 -58.32 30.97
C ARG A 617 -6.08 -56.97 30.83
N GLN A 618 -4.76 -56.92 30.91
CA GLN A 618 -3.97 -55.70 30.77
C GLN A 618 -3.87 -55.25 29.30
N LEU A 619 -3.70 -56.19 28.37
CA LEU A 619 -3.82 -55.94 26.92
C LEU A 619 -5.25 -55.50 26.53
N GLN A 620 -6.26 -56.10 27.15
CA GLN A 620 -7.66 -55.73 26.90
C GLN A 620 -8.03 -54.38 27.53
N LYS A 621 -7.40 -54.03 28.66
CA LYS A 621 -7.52 -52.71 29.28
C LYS A 621 -6.82 -51.63 28.45
N GLU A 622 -5.61 -51.88 27.97
CA GLU A 622 -4.91 -50.99 27.03
C GLU A 622 -5.66 -50.83 25.71
N LYS A 623 -6.26 -51.91 25.19
CA LYS A 623 -7.14 -51.83 24.02
C LYS A 623 -8.38 -50.98 24.31
N GLN A 624 -9.03 -51.14 25.47
CA GLN A 624 -10.18 -50.31 25.87
C GLN A 624 -9.78 -48.83 26.05
N ASP A 625 -8.63 -48.57 26.68
CA ASP A 625 -8.12 -47.21 26.88
C ASP A 625 -7.78 -46.55 25.54
N LEU A 626 -7.17 -47.27 24.59
CA LEU A 626 -6.90 -46.77 23.24
C LEU A 626 -8.18 -46.57 22.42
N GLU A 627 -9.16 -47.47 22.53
CA GLU A 627 -10.49 -47.30 21.92
C GLU A 627 -11.20 -46.07 22.49
N GLN A 628 -11.11 -45.84 23.80
CA GLN A 628 -11.67 -44.68 24.47
C GLN A 628 -10.95 -43.39 24.05
N GLN A 629 -9.62 -43.43 23.91
CA GLN A 629 -8.83 -42.31 23.40
C GLN A 629 -9.15 -42.00 21.93
N LEU A 630 -9.40 -43.01 21.10
CA LEU A 630 -9.87 -42.85 19.72
C LEU A 630 -11.28 -42.25 19.66
N LEU A 631 -12.18 -42.66 20.57
CA LEU A 631 -13.52 -42.08 20.68
C LEU A 631 -13.46 -40.62 21.11
N GLU A 632 -12.62 -40.28 22.09
CA GLU A 632 -12.38 -38.91 22.52
C GLU A 632 -11.79 -38.06 21.40
N LYS A 633 -10.75 -38.54 20.71
CA LYS A 633 -10.18 -37.82 19.55
C LYS A 633 -11.20 -37.66 18.42
N ASN A 634 -12.03 -38.66 18.14
CA ASN A 634 -13.13 -38.52 17.18
C ASN A 634 -14.18 -37.49 17.61
N LYS A 635 -14.47 -37.38 18.91
CA LYS A 635 -15.34 -36.34 19.46
C LYS A 635 -14.73 -34.94 19.27
N THR A 636 -13.44 -34.79 19.51
CA THR A 636 -12.71 -33.53 19.29
C THR A 636 -12.67 -33.15 17.81
N ILE A 637 -12.49 -34.12 16.91
CA ILE A 637 -12.56 -33.90 15.45
C ILE A 637 -13.96 -33.43 15.04
N LYS A 638 -15.02 -34.07 15.54
CA LYS A 638 -16.40 -33.63 15.28
C LYS A 638 -16.66 -32.23 15.83
N GLN A 639 -16.13 -31.90 17.01
CA GLN A 639 -16.22 -30.54 17.57
C GLN A 639 -15.45 -29.52 16.73
N MET A 640 -14.24 -29.84 16.25
CA MET A 640 -13.50 -28.95 15.32
C MET A 640 -14.21 -28.80 13.97
N GLN A 641 -14.78 -29.88 13.42
CA GLN A 641 -15.57 -29.83 12.18
C GLN A 641 -16.83 -28.99 12.35
N GLN A 642 -17.52 -29.10 13.50
CA GLN A 642 -18.65 -28.26 13.86
C GLN A 642 -18.23 -26.78 13.99
N ARG A 643 -17.11 -26.50 14.65
CA ARG A 643 -16.55 -25.14 14.79
C ARG A 643 -16.14 -24.56 13.45
N MET A 644 -15.56 -25.37 12.56
CA MET A 644 -15.25 -25.02 11.17
C MET A 644 -16.51 -24.73 10.34
N LEU A 645 -17.58 -25.51 10.53
CA LEU A 645 -18.87 -25.28 9.87
C LEU A 645 -19.52 -23.97 10.36
N GLU A 646 -19.46 -23.70 11.66
CA GLU A 646 -19.95 -22.47 12.26
C GLU A 646 -19.11 -21.27 11.79
N LEU A 647 -17.78 -21.37 11.80
CA LEU A 647 -16.88 -20.37 11.21
C LEU A 647 -17.18 -20.12 9.74
N ARG A 648 -17.42 -21.18 8.94
CA ARG A 648 -17.85 -21.03 7.53
C ARG A 648 -19.19 -20.32 7.41
N LYS A 649 -20.17 -20.64 8.27
CA LYS A 649 -21.47 -19.96 8.28
C LYS A 649 -21.35 -18.50 8.72
N THR A 650 -20.48 -18.19 9.67
CA THR A 650 -20.22 -16.83 10.13
C THR A 650 -19.49 -16.04 9.04
N LEU A 651 -18.44 -16.60 8.43
CA LEU A 651 -17.76 -16.03 7.26
C LEU A 651 -18.72 -15.81 6.09
N GLN A 652 -19.59 -16.77 5.80
CA GLN A 652 -20.57 -16.66 4.71
C GLN A 652 -21.65 -15.60 5.00
N LYS A 653 -22.01 -15.39 6.27
CA LYS A 653 -22.92 -14.32 6.71
C LYS A 653 -22.25 -12.94 6.71
N GLU A 654 -20.97 -12.86 7.10
CA GLU A 654 -20.19 -11.63 7.09
C GLU A 654 -19.79 -11.20 5.67
N LEU A 655 -19.58 -12.17 4.77
CA LEU A 655 -19.18 -11.87 3.40
C LEU A 655 -20.30 -11.33 2.52
N LYS A 656 -21.59 -11.57 2.79
CA LYS A 656 -22.72 -11.02 1.98
C LYS A 656 -22.48 -11.01 0.46
N ILE A 657 -21.75 -11.98 -0.06
CA ILE A 657 -21.51 -12.16 -1.50
C ILE A 657 -22.62 -13.08 -2.00
N LYS A 658 -23.53 -12.50 -2.79
CA LYS A 658 -24.44 -13.24 -3.68
C LYS A 658 -23.59 -14.16 -4.56
N PRO A 659 -23.98 -15.42 -4.80
CA PRO A 659 -23.30 -16.24 -5.79
C PRO A 659 -23.74 -15.75 -7.18
N GLU A 660 -22.91 -14.94 -7.83
CA GLU A 660 -22.98 -14.73 -9.28
C GLU A 660 -21.79 -15.45 -9.92
N ASN A 661 -22.11 -16.65 -10.37
CA ASN A 661 -21.42 -17.32 -11.46
C ASN A 661 -22.04 -16.78 -12.77
N GLU A 662 -21.26 -16.81 -13.85
CA GLU A 662 -21.57 -16.37 -15.23
C GLU A 662 -21.35 -14.86 -15.47
N LEU A 663 -20.45 -14.38 -16.34
CA LEU A 663 -20.19 -14.75 -17.73
C LEU A 663 -18.79 -14.28 -18.16
N PHE A 664 -18.05 -15.13 -18.90
CA PHE A 664 -17.53 -14.82 -20.24
C PHE A 664 -16.85 -16.07 -20.82
N GLU A 665 -17.61 -16.92 -21.52
CA GLU A 665 -17.06 -17.80 -22.55
C GLU A 665 -17.48 -17.28 -23.92
N VAL A 666 -16.47 -17.12 -24.76
CA VAL A 666 -16.57 -16.61 -26.12
C VAL A 666 -16.83 -17.78 -27.06
N ARG A 667 -17.95 -17.66 -27.80
CA ARG A 667 -18.13 -18.11 -29.20
C ARG A 667 -18.25 -19.62 -29.47
N GLU A 668 -19.45 -20.04 -29.87
CA GLU A 668 -19.76 -20.42 -31.26
C GLU A 668 -21.29 -20.57 -31.47
N LYS A 669 -21.76 -20.15 -32.65
CA LYS A 669 -23.12 -20.33 -33.20
C LYS A 669 -23.01 -21.41 -34.30
N PRO A 670 -24.05 -22.23 -34.61
CA PRO A 670 -25.26 -21.72 -35.32
C PRO A 670 -26.61 -22.46 -35.11
N GLY A 671 -27.69 -21.68 -34.87
CA GLY A 671 -29.12 -21.79 -35.31
C GLY A 671 -29.93 -23.11 -35.20
N PRO A 672 -31.23 -23.12 -35.59
CA PRO A 672 -32.31 -22.11 -35.51
C PRO A 672 -33.61 -22.68 -34.86
N GLU A 673 -34.71 -21.90 -34.87
CA GLU A 673 -36.14 -22.26 -34.67
C GLU A 673 -36.88 -21.78 -33.41
N MET A 674 -37.59 -20.65 -33.63
CA MET A 674 -39.00 -20.35 -33.31
C MET A 674 -39.71 -21.11 -32.16
N SER A 675 -40.26 -20.36 -31.20
CA SER A 675 -41.70 -20.07 -31.21
C SER A 675 -42.08 -18.99 -30.20
N ASN A 676 -42.83 -18.00 -30.71
CA ASN A 676 -43.59 -17.02 -29.94
C ASN A 676 -44.60 -17.70 -29.02
N LEU A 677 -44.86 -17.07 -27.87
CA LEU A 677 -46.20 -16.73 -27.35
C LEU A 677 -46.04 -15.91 -26.06
N ALA A 678 -46.22 -14.60 -26.17
CA ALA A 678 -46.67 -13.78 -25.04
C ALA A 678 -48.19 -14.01 -24.86
N PRO A 679 -48.76 -13.82 -23.65
CA PRO A 679 -49.12 -12.45 -23.31
C PRO A 679 -48.93 -12.03 -21.84
N SER A 680 -48.60 -10.75 -21.69
CA SER A 680 -49.12 -9.81 -20.68
C SER A 680 -49.06 -10.22 -19.20
N VAL A 681 -48.03 -9.73 -18.50
CA VAL A 681 -48.22 -9.06 -17.20
C VAL A 681 -47.26 -7.86 -17.13
N THR A 682 -47.84 -6.70 -16.87
CA THR A 682 -47.21 -5.40 -16.63
C THR A 682 -46.14 -5.47 -15.54
N ASN A 683 -44.87 -5.25 -15.89
CA ASN A 683 -43.83 -4.86 -14.94
C ASN A 683 -43.08 -3.63 -15.47
N ASN A 684 -43.61 -2.45 -15.16
CA ASN A 684 -42.95 -1.15 -15.35
C ASN A 684 -41.84 -0.89 -14.30
N ALA A 685 -41.21 -1.93 -13.75
CA ALA A 685 -40.19 -1.81 -12.70
C ALA A 685 -38.75 -1.97 -13.23
N ASP A 686 -38.52 -2.72 -14.31
CA ASP A 686 -37.17 -2.99 -14.84
C ASP A 686 -36.53 -1.81 -15.61
N LEU A 687 -37.34 -0.81 -16.00
CA LEU A 687 -36.84 0.41 -16.64
C LEU A 687 -36.38 1.48 -15.63
N ALA A 688 -36.69 1.30 -14.34
CA ALA A 688 -36.23 2.20 -13.29
C ALA A 688 -34.81 1.83 -12.86
N ASP A 689 -34.54 0.54 -12.64
CA ASP A 689 -33.22 0.03 -12.24
C ASP A 689 -32.16 0.28 -13.34
N ALA A 690 -32.52 0.07 -14.61
CA ALA A 690 -31.64 0.37 -15.73
C ALA A 690 -31.34 1.87 -15.91
N ARG A 691 -32.22 2.76 -15.43
CA ARG A 691 -32.00 4.23 -15.44
C ARG A 691 -31.21 4.68 -14.23
N GLU A 692 -31.43 4.07 -13.06
CA GLU A 692 -30.77 4.41 -11.80
C GLU A 692 -29.30 3.98 -11.79
N ILE A 693 -29.00 2.75 -12.28
CA ILE A 693 -27.62 2.32 -12.59
C ILE A 693 -26.97 3.28 -13.60
N ASN A 694 -27.75 3.80 -14.55
CA ASN A 694 -27.27 4.79 -15.51
C ASN A 694 -26.96 6.13 -14.85
N PHE A 695 -27.65 6.57 -13.80
CA PHE A 695 -27.37 7.86 -13.14
C PHE A 695 -26.12 7.82 -12.27
N GLU A 696 -25.87 6.74 -11.54
CA GLU A 696 -24.62 6.59 -10.78
C GLU A 696 -23.42 6.43 -11.72
N TYR A 697 -23.56 5.63 -12.77
CA TYR A 697 -22.53 5.49 -13.80
C TYR A 697 -22.32 6.79 -14.59
N LEU A 698 -23.39 7.48 -14.96
CA LEU A 698 -23.34 8.78 -15.62
C LEU A 698 -22.67 9.83 -14.73
N LYS A 699 -22.99 9.86 -13.43
CA LYS A 699 -22.31 10.74 -12.47
C LYS A 699 -20.82 10.45 -12.46
N HIS A 700 -20.42 9.18 -12.41
CA HIS A 700 -19.01 8.79 -12.46
C HIS A 700 -18.34 9.18 -13.79
N VAL A 701 -18.99 8.92 -14.93
CA VAL A 701 -18.45 9.19 -16.26
C VAL A 701 -18.36 10.70 -16.52
N VAL A 702 -19.35 11.49 -16.11
CA VAL A 702 -19.31 12.97 -16.22
C VAL A 702 -18.24 13.54 -15.30
N LEU A 703 -18.13 13.08 -14.05
CA LEU A 703 -17.11 13.54 -13.13
C LEU A 703 -15.71 13.20 -13.65
N LYS A 704 -15.53 11.98 -14.17
CA LYS A 704 -14.28 11.53 -14.78
C LYS A 704 -13.96 12.33 -16.05
N PHE A 705 -14.94 12.59 -16.91
CA PHE A 705 -14.79 13.41 -18.12
C PHE A 705 -14.35 14.84 -17.81
N MET A 706 -14.86 15.44 -16.74
CA MET A 706 -14.52 16.80 -16.32
C MET A 706 -13.17 16.89 -15.58
N SER A 707 -12.69 15.79 -15.01
CA SER A 707 -11.49 15.77 -14.16
C SER A 707 -10.27 15.07 -14.78
N CYS A 708 -10.42 14.36 -15.90
CA CYS A 708 -9.31 13.71 -16.59
C CYS A 708 -8.57 14.66 -17.55
N ARG A 709 -7.39 14.24 -18.02
CA ARG A 709 -6.63 14.97 -19.04
C ARG A 709 -7.42 15.03 -20.35
N GLU A 710 -7.20 16.07 -21.15
CA GLU A 710 -7.96 16.27 -22.39
C GLU A 710 -7.90 15.04 -23.31
N SER A 711 -6.75 14.34 -23.37
CA SER A 711 -6.57 13.14 -24.22
C SER A 711 -7.43 11.96 -23.78
N GLU A 712 -7.66 11.84 -22.47
CA GLU A 712 -8.54 10.82 -21.88
C GLU A 712 -10.01 11.22 -22.01
N ALA A 713 -10.31 12.51 -21.87
CA ALA A 713 -11.65 13.05 -22.08
C ALA A 713 -12.14 12.76 -23.52
N PHE A 714 -11.24 12.79 -24.51
CA PHE A 714 -11.58 12.50 -25.90
C PHE A 714 -12.12 11.08 -26.11
N HIS A 715 -11.57 10.10 -25.38
CA HIS A 715 -12.08 8.72 -25.39
C HIS A 715 -13.42 8.57 -24.67
N LEU A 716 -13.66 9.39 -23.65
CA LEU A 716 -14.89 9.39 -22.86
C LEU A 716 -16.08 10.10 -23.56
N ILE A 717 -15.85 10.87 -24.63
CA ILE A 717 -16.91 11.53 -25.42
C ILE A 717 -17.98 10.53 -25.87
N LYS A 718 -17.58 9.36 -26.37
CA LYS A 718 -18.53 8.33 -26.82
C LYS A 718 -19.37 7.78 -25.67
N ALA A 719 -18.76 7.57 -24.51
CA ALA A 719 -19.47 7.10 -23.32
C ALA A 719 -20.48 8.15 -22.84
N VAL A 720 -20.05 9.42 -22.73
CA VAL A 720 -20.93 10.54 -22.35
C VAL A 720 -22.08 10.70 -23.35
N SER A 721 -21.79 10.58 -24.65
CA SER A 721 -22.81 10.73 -25.72
C SER A 721 -23.87 9.63 -25.66
N VAL A 722 -23.47 8.39 -25.38
CA VAL A 722 -24.41 7.26 -25.22
C VAL A 722 -25.22 7.39 -23.93
N LEU A 723 -24.60 7.82 -22.82
CA LEU A 723 -25.29 7.92 -21.53
C LEU A 723 -26.25 9.11 -21.45
N LEU A 724 -25.92 10.23 -22.11
CA LEU A 724 -26.75 11.44 -22.16
C LEU A 724 -27.62 11.55 -23.41
N ASN A 725 -27.56 10.55 -24.31
CA ASN A 725 -28.25 10.55 -25.61
C ASN A 725 -27.98 11.80 -26.45
N PHE A 726 -26.70 12.17 -26.60
CA PHE A 726 -26.31 13.26 -27.49
C PHE A 726 -26.59 12.91 -28.95
N SER A 727 -27.08 13.91 -29.68
CA SER A 727 -27.10 13.89 -31.13
C SER A 727 -25.67 13.89 -31.69
N GLN A 728 -25.53 13.48 -32.95
CA GLN A 728 -24.23 13.51 -33.63
C GLN A 728 -23.64 14.92 -33.68
N GLU A 729 -24.50 15.95 -33.72
CA GLU A 729 -24.12 17.35 -33.71
C GLU A 729 -23.56 17.77 -32.34
N GLU A 730 -24.20 17.37 -31.24
CA GLU A 730 -23.73 17.62 -29.87
C GLU A 730 -22.42 16.87 -29.54
N GLU A 731 -22.28 15.62 -29.99
CA GLU A 731 -21.04 14.86 -29.88
C GLU A 731 -19.89 15.55 -30.63
N ASN A 732 -20.15 16.04 -31.85
CA ASN A 732 -19.15 16.73 -32.66
C ASN A 732 -18.75 18.08 -32.04
N MET A 733 -19.69 18.83 -31.42
CA MET A 733 -19.35 20.06 -30.70
C MET A 733 -18.38 19.81 -29.54
N LEU A 734 -18.56 18.70 -28.80
CA LEU A 734 -17.66 18.33 -27.72
C LEU A 734 -16.27 17.94 -28.24
N LYS A 735 -16.20 17.21 -29.36
CA LYS A 735 -14.93 16.89 -30.03
C LYS A 735 -14.20 18.14 -30.49
N GLU A 736 -14.88 19.03 -31.21
CA GLU A 736 -14.29 20.30 -31.69
C GLU A 736 -13.81 21.18 -30.54
N THR A 737 -14.55 21.24 -29.42
CA THR A 737 -14.16 22.01 -28.24
C THR A 737 -12.92 21.43 -27.56
N LEU A 738 -12.81 20.11 -27.50
CA LEU A 738 -11.69 19.43 -26.88
C LEU A 738 -10.44 19.44 -27.77
N GLU A 739 -10.60 19.28 -29.08
CA GLU A 739 -9.53 19.46 -30.08
C GLU A 739 -9.00 20.90 -30.08
N TYR A 740 -9.88 21.90 -29.93
CA TYR A 740 -9.46 23.29 -29.72
C TYR A 740 -8.61 23.45 -28.45
N LYS A 741 -9.02 22.85 -27.31
CA LYS A 741 -8.23 22.91 -26.07
C LYS A 741 -6.86 22.21 -26.17
N MET A 742 -6.74 21.19 -27.02
CA MET A 742 -5.46 20.52 -27.29
C MET A 742 -4.59 21.22 -28.33
N SER A 743 -5.17 22.10 -29.15
CA SER A 743 -4.49 22.75 -30.27
C SER A 743 -4.01 24.15 -29.90
N TRP A 744 -2.73 24.43 -30.15
CA TRP A 744 -2.14 25.75 -29.90
C TRP A 744 -2.61 26.84 -30.88
N PHE A 745 -3.17 26.46 -32.04
CA PHE A 745 -3.48 27.38 -33.15
C PHE A 745 -4.96 27.40 -33.58
N GLY A 746 -5.85 26.72 -32.85
CA GLY A 746 -7.27 26.64 -33.20
C GLY A 746 -8.03 27.93 -32.90
N SER A 747 -9.11 28.20 -33.63
CA SER A 747 -10.12 29.21 -33.27
C SER A 747 -11.20 28.55 -32.41
N LYS A 748 -11.70 29.23 -31.37
CA LYS A 748 -12.77 28.69 -30.52
C LYS A 748 -14.00 28.35 -31.37
N PRO A 749 -14.54 27.10 -31.32
CA PRO A 749 -15.68 26.71 -32.15
C PRO A 749 -16.92 27.54 -31.79
N ALA A 750 -17.68 27.94 -32.82
CA ALA A 750 -18.88 28.76 -32.66
C ALA A 750 -20.07 27.88 -32.22
N PRO A 751 -20.85 28.29 -31.20
CA PRO A 751 -22.00 27.50 -30.75
C PRO A 751 -23.09 27.51 -31.82
N LYS A 752 -23.19 26.42 -32.59
CA LYS A 752 -24.30 26.19 -33.52
C LYS A 752 -25.36 25.38 -32.79
N GLY A 753 -26.47 26.02 -32.40
CA GLY A 753 -27.69 25.32 -32.01
C GLY A 753 -28.17 25.57 -30.57
N SER A 754 -29.49 25.73 -30.46
CA SER A 754 -30.25 26.16 -29.28
C SER A 754 -30.28 25.09 -28.17
N ILE A 755 -29.59 25.34 -27.05
CA ILE A 755 -29.92 24.67 -25.78
C ILE A 755 -31.20 25.34 -25.26
N ARG A 756 -32.36 24.84 -25.70
CA ARG A 756 -33.66 25.22 -25.12
C ARG A 756 -33.87 24.34 -23.88
N PRO A 757 -33.90 24.88 -22.65
CA PRO A 757 -34.18 24.07 -21.47
C PRO A 757 -35.64 23.62 -21.50
N SER A 758 -35.85 22.32 -21.68
CA SER A 758 -37.16 21.67 -21.67
C SER A 758 -37.67 21.47 -20.24
N ILE A 759 -37.89 22.54 -19.46
CA ILE A 759 -38.77 22.50 -18.28
C ILE A 759 -39.49 23.83 -18.14
N SER A 760 -40.80 23.78 -18.37
CA SER A 760 -41.78 24.86 -18.26
C SER A 760 -42.26 25.06 -16.82
N ASN A 761 -41.99 26.22 -16.20
CA ASN A 761 -42.98 27.13 -15.57
C ASN A 761 -42.31 28.36 -14.91
N PRO A 762 -43.06 29.48 -14.67
CA PRO A 762 -42.53 30.83 -14.83
C PRO A 762 -42.21 31.59 -13.53
N ARG A 763 -41.32 32.59 -13.69
CA ARG A 763 -41.13 33.85 -12.95
C ARG A 763 -41.22 33.83 -11.41
N ILE A 764 -40.09 34.14 -10.78
CA ILE A 764 -40.01 35.08 -9.65
C ILE A 764 -38.69 35.89 -9.80
N PRO A 765 -38.72 37.24 -9.89
CA PRO A 765 -37.52 38.07 -9.89
C PRO A 765 -37.33 38.72 -8.51
N TRP A 766 -36.21 38.48 -7.82
CA TRP A 766 -35.85 39.23 -6.62
C TRP A 766 -34.45 39.83 -6.77
N SER A 767 -34.38 41.07 -6.29
CA SER A 767 -33.37 42.11 -6.32
C SER A 767 -31.92 41.72 -6.09
#